data_AF-A0A7R9H940-F1
#
_entry.id   AF-A0A7R9H940-F1
#
_cell.length_a   1.000
_cell.length_b   1.000
_cell.length_c   1.000
_cell.angle_alpha   90.00
_cell.angle_beta   90.00
_cell.angle_gamma   90.00
#
_symmetry.space_group_name_H-M   'P 1'
#
loop_
_entity.id
_entity.type
_entity.pdbx_description
1 polymer ?
#
loop_
_entity_poly.entity_id
_entity_poly.type
_entity_poly.pdbx_seq_one_letter_code
_entity_poly.pdbx_strand_id
1 'polypeptide(L)'
;MPNFDHSLMNHGGHPVPTPMEEDNGYDSMDSSGLSSPDHVITVYACATIWHETRTEMLGFVGSIEKLDENNSNRNIDFDDDGKYFNLEVHIFFDDAFTNTANGRSFNIFVKNLVSVVEQTFGASVAPPRNIETPYGGRLEYSLPGHTAMLVHLKDKDRIRHGKRWSQVMYMSYLLTHRLNHSAGNTFILTLDGDVSFSPVSVHHLVDVMRRDNRTGSVCGRLHASGSGFLVWSQKFEYHVGHWLQKCAENVLGGVLCSPGCFSLFRGSALMEILEVFSQDSSEAIQFVQRNQGEDRWLTTLLLKRGHHVKYTPSSIAYTQCPETFDEFFNQRRRWIPSEYVNIVDIIINQFKCELETNTKLNRFFTIYHLLVLISSFLCPTGVFLLLVHSFAIVFHQDGGTSMRVNALAVSCFIVVCCFCNRRIQLMSAKLLSVMYGLLILSTIIVMVVDLFRYGLASDLRSLFFVVVMHHLFFVVILYPMEVTNCKTILPFYVTSPTRLLLLPVFTVFNIQDVTWGTRETQVPNEMNERTSCNFGKVSKTSLRTTWRKVVSNMKQIISNSYGDVPKFTKTSSNLNFIERVPGSYCIEVGNTKSSELMEHNDTQPGNTSFISNEESQFWSDIIRKYLHPIDINKENKMKVYNDLCRLRYIFASVFIIGNGFFIYLLAPKVGNISSVVYDVDDKGSDVGTAVGLIPFIVSVVTLFVQTCAVTIQRLVTFLRCVVRRMYSRTSWRISHV
;
A
#
# COMPACT_ATOMS: atom_id res chain seq x y z
N MET A 1 6.66 -51.07 74.91
CA MET A 1 8.04 -51.04 74.38
C MET A 1 8.11 -52.18 73.39
N PRO A 2 7.97 -52.02 72.06
CA PRO A 2 8.15 -50.89 71.14
C PRO A 2 6.80 -50.49 70.46
N ASN A 3 6.86 -49.89 69.25
CA ASN A 3 5.78 -49.60 68.28
C ASN A 3 4.78 -48.48 68.62
N PHE A 4 4.73 -47.43 67.80
CA PHE A 4 3.71 -47.30 66.75
C PHE A 4 3.96 -46.07 65.88
N ASP A 5 3.42 -46.18 64.68
CA ASP A 5 3.67 -45.43 63.47
C ASP A 5 2.80 -44.17 63.32
N HIS A 6 3.17 -43.38 62.31
CA HIS A 6 2.39 -42.36 61.61
C HIS A 6 2.00 -41.03 62.30
N SER A 7 2.66 -40.00 61.76
CA SER A 7 2.08 -38.77 61.17
C SER A 7 2.13 -37.46 61.97
N LEU A 8 2.60 -36.45 61.22
CA LEU A 8 2.32 -35.01 61.27
C LEU A 8 3.14 -34.09 62.21
N MET A 9 3.70 -33.05 61.57
CA MET A 9 4.33 -31.80 62.01
C MET A 9 5.83 -31.73 61.60
N ASN A 10 6.39 -30.67 61.00
CA ASN A 10 5.89 -29.36 60.63
C ASN A 10 6.88 -28.67 59.64
N HIS A 11 6.35 -27.74 58.86
CA HIS A 11 6.96 -26.52 58.27
C HIS A 11 8.35 -26.49 57.59
N GLY A 12 8.33 -25.93 56.36
CA GLY A 12 9.37 -25.03 55.87
C GLY A 12 9.41 -24.90 54.33
N GLY A 13 9.27 -23.68 53.79
CA GLY A 13 9.78 -23.34 52.46
C GLY A 13 8.80 -22.68 51.47
N HIS A 14 9.20 -21.52 50.96
CA HIS A 14 8.57 -20.72 49.91
C HIS A 14 8.30 -21.49 48.59
N PRO A 15 7.26 -21.11 47.80
CA PRO A 15 7.02 -21.73 46.49
C PRO A 15 7.96 -21.17 45.41
N VAL A 16 8.81 -22.06 44.90
CA VAL A 16 9.60 -21.92 43.67
C VAL A 16 8.73 -22.29 42.46
N PRO A 17 8.83 -21.61 41.30
CA PRO A 17 8.04 -21.94 40.11
C PRO A 17 8.46 -23.29 39.51
N THR A 18 7.49 -24.11 39.13
CA THR A 18 7.67 -25.39 38.44
C THR A 18 8.34 -25.22 37.07
N PRO A 19 9.22 -26.17 36.65
CA PRO A 19 9.84 -26.15 35.33
C PRO A 19 8.87 -26.59 34.23
N MET A 20 9.06 -26.03 33.04
CA MET A 20 8.42 -26.45 31.79
C MET A 20 8.82 -27.89 31.45
N GLU A 21 7.82 -28.73 31.16
CA GLU A 21 8.02 -30.05 30.56
C GLU A 21 8.55 -29.90 29.13
N GLU A 22 9.70 -30.51 28.87
CA GLU A 22 10.24 -30.77 27.53
C GLU A 22 9.48 -31.94 26.91
N ASP A 23 8.66 -31.66 25.89
CA ASP A 23 8.05 -32.70 25.05
C ASP A 23 9.01 -33.06 23.90
N ASN A 24 9.82 -34.10 24.13
CA ASN A 24 10.69 -34.71 23.13
C ASN A 24 9.90 -35.73 22.31
N GLY A 25 9.21 -35.26 21.27
CA GLY A 25 8.62 -36.10 20.22
C GLY A 25 9.49 -36.15 18.97
N TYR A 26 10.47 -37.07 18.93
CA TYR A 26 11.08 -37.52 17.68
C TYR A 26 10.09 -38.46 16.98
N ASP A 27 9.31 -37.95 16.03
CA ASP A 27 8.55 -38.81 15.12
C ASP A 27 9.51 -39.46 14.11
N SER A 28 9.56 -40.78 14.19
CA SER A 28 10.21 -41.67 13.23
C SER A 28 9.63 -41.48 11.83
N MET A 29 10.50 -41.31 10.84
CA MET A 29 10.14 -41.36 9.43
C MET A 29 9.54 -42.72 9.08
N ASP A 30 8.23 -42.73 8.84
CA ASP A 30 7.55 -43.84 8.17
C ASP A 30 7.84 -43.76 6.66
N SER A 31 8.67 -44.69 6.20
CA SER A 31 8.98 -44.91 4.79
C SER A 31 7.88 -45.77 4.13
N SER A 32 6.68 -45.23 3.96
CA SER A 32 5.67 -45.74 3.03
C SER A 32 4.46 -44.81 2.98
N GLY A 33 4.27 -44.10 1.87
CA GLY A 33 3.09 -43.27 1.68
C GLY A 33 3.21 -42.39 0.46
N LEU A 34 2.59 -42.84 -0.63
CA LEU A 34 2.29 -42.03 -1.81
C LEU A 34 1.78 -40.65 -1.37
N SER A 35 2.41 -39.57 -1.83
CA SER A 35 2.07 -38.19 -1.45
C SER A 35 0.59 -37.93 -1.64
N SER A 36 -0.12 -37.69 -0.54
CA SER A 36 -1.51 -37.24 -0.61
C SER A 36 -1.58 -35.87 -1.30
N PRO A 37 -2.61 -35.60 -2.11
CA PRO A 37 -2.78 -34.32 -2.83
C PRO A 37 -2.92 -33.09 -1.92
N ASP A 38 -3.06 -33.27 -0.60
CA ASP A 38 -3.27 -32.19 0.37
C ASP A 38 -2.03 -31.32 0.68
N HIS A 39 -0.84 -31.73 0.20
CA HIS A 39 0.41 -31.00 0.45
C HIS A 39 0.89 -30.06 -0.66
N VAL A 40 0.29 -30.12 -1.86
CA VAL A 40 0.75 -29.29 -2.99
C VAL A 40 0.22 -27.86 -2.84
N ILE A 41 1.13 -26.91 -2.87
CA ILE A 41 0.79 -25.50 -2.80
C ILE A 41 0.17 -25.04 -4.13
N THR A 42 -0.87 -24.23 -4.04
CA THR A 42 -1.51 -23.59 -5.20
C THR A 42 -1.31 -22.08 -5.12
N VAL A 43 -0.85 -21.48 -6.22
CA VAL A 43 -0.64 -20.03 -6.37
C VAL A 43 -1.53 -19.53 -7.50
N TYR A 44 -2.46 -18.64 -7.16
CA TYR A 44 -3.27 -17.89 -8.12
C TYR A 44 -2.65 -16.53 -8.38
N ALA A 45 -2.10 -16.30 -9.57
CA ALA A 45 -1.57 -15.00 -9.97
C ALA A 45 -2.71 -14.11 -10.49
N CYS A 46 -3.14 -13.14 -9.69
CA CYS A 46 -4.29 -12.28 -9.96
C CYS A 46 -3.85 -10.86 -10.30
N ALA A 47 -4.01 -10.44 -11.55
CA ALA A 47 -3.69 -9.11 -12.01
C ALA A 47 -4.94 -8.23 -12.16
N THR A 48 -4.85 -6.96 -11.78
CA THR A 48 -5.86 -5.94 -12.12
C THR A 48 -5.30 -4.98 -13.17
N ILE A 49 -6.05 -4.79 -14.26
CA ILE A 49 -5.64 -4.03 -15.45
C ILE A 49 -6.71 -2.99 -15.79
N TRP A 50 -6.29 -1.74 -15.96
CA TRP A 50 -7.09 -0.63 -16.45
C TRP A 50 -6.27 0.44 -17.21
N HIS A 51 -6.47 0.52 -18.53
CA HIS A 51 -5.84 1.51 -19.43
C HIS A 51 -4.29 1.53 -19.44
N GLU A 52 -3.66 0.37 -19.24
CA GLU A 52 -2.21 0.20 -19.36
C GLU A 52 -1.76 0.36 -20.82
N THR A 53 -0.54 0.88 -20.96
CA THR A 53 0.13 1.00 -22.25
C THR A 53 0.56 -0.38 -22.75
N ARG A 54 0.76 -0.49 -24.07
CA ARG A 54 1.28 -1.73 -24.68
C ARG A 54 2.61 -2.17 -24.07
N THR A 55 3.49 -1.23 -23.73
CA THR A 55 4.81 -1.53 -23.13
C THR A 55 4.68 -2.08 -21.71
N GLU A 56 3.77 -1.53 -20.90
CA GLU A 56 3.47 -2.05 -19.56
C GLU A 56 2.93 -3.48 -19.64
N MET A 57 1.93 -3.71 -20.52
CA MET A 57 1.37 -5.04 -20.73
C MET A 57 2.42 -6.04 -21.23
N LEU A 58 3.36 -5.63 -22.10
CA LEU A 58 4.44 -6.51 -22.57
C LEU A 58 5.36 -6.96 -21.42
N GLY A 59 5.72 -6.04 -20.51
CA GLY A 59 6.53 -6.36 -19.33
C GLY A 59 5.82 -7.32 -18.38
N PHE A 60 4.52 -7.10 -18.16
CA PHE A 60 3.67 -7.95 -17.35
C PHE A 60 3.53 -9.35 -17.96
N VAL A 61 3.08 -9.47 -19.21
CA VAL A 61 2.87 -10.76 -19.89
C VAL A 61 4.19 -11.53 -20.03
N GLY A 62 5.30 -10.85 -20.33
CA GLY A 62 6.63 -11.49 -20.35
C GLY A 62 7.12 -11.98 -18.99
N SER A 63 6.57 -11.47 -17.88
CA SER A 63 6.83 -12.02 -16.54
C SER A 63 6.01 -13.28 -16.28
N ILE A 64 4.77 -13.34 -16.79
CA ILE A 64 3.91 -14.53 -16.74
C ILE A 64 4.50 -15.66 -17.58
N GLU A 65 4.97 -15.38 -18.80
CA GLU A 65 5.66 -16.35 -19.66
C GLU A 65 6.82 -17.03 -18.93
N LYS A 66 7.73 -16.24 -18.34
CA LYS A 66 8.87 -16.76 -17.58
C LYS A 66 8.44 -17.57 -16.36
N LEU A 67 7.33 -17.19 -15.72
CA LEU A 67 6.81 -17.90 -14.55
C LEU A 67 6.23 -19.26 -14.97
N ASP A 68 5.46 -19.30 -16.06
CA ASP A 68 4.91 -20.52 -16.65
C ASP A 68 6.03 -21.50 -17.05
N GLU A 69 7.03 -21.03 -17.80
CA GLU A 69 8.19 -21.82 -18.19
C GLU A 69 8.98 -22.35 -16.97
N ASN A 70 9.19 -21.51 -15.95
CA ASN A 70 9.91 -21.95 -14.76
C ASN A 70 9.14 -23.01 -13.97
N ASN A 71 7.81 -22.88 -13.90
CA ASN A 71 6.97 -23.80 -13.15
C ASN A 71 6.82 -25.13 -13.88
N SER A 72 6.69 -25.13 -15.21
CA SER A 72 6.59 -26.34 -16.03
C SER A 72 7.87 -27.16 -15.99
N ASN A 73 9.04 -26.52 -16.09
CA ASN A 73 10.33 -27.21 -16.00
C ASN A 73 10.50 -27.91 -14.63
N ARG A 74 10.06 -27.28 -13.54
CA ARG A 74 10.11 -27.88 -12.19
C ARG A 74 9.13 -29.03 -11.99
N ASN A 75 8.04 -29.07 -12.74
CA ASN A 75 7.10 -30.20 -12.73
C ASN A 75 7.74 -31.46 -13.33
N ILE A 76 8.56 -31.29 -14.37
CA ILE A 76 9.20 -32.39 -15.11
C ILE A 76 10.37 -33.00 -14.32
N ASP A 77 11.15 -32.18 -13.61
CA ASP A 77 12.38 -32.60 -12.96
C ASP A 77 12.18 -33.44 -11.67
N PHE A 78 10.96 -33.91 -11.33
CA PHE A 78 10.61 -34.53 -10.05
C PHE A 78 11.21 -33.73 -8.88
N ASP A 79 10.49 -32.70 -8.46
CA ASP A 79 10.95 -31.72 -7.48
C ASP A 79 11.26 -32.33 -6.09
N ASP A 80 12.48 -32.86 -5.93
CA ASP A 80 13.05 -33.32 -4.65
C ASP A 80 13.15 -32.19 -3.61
N ASP A 81 13.08 -30.93 -4.06
CA ASP A 81 13.19 -29.71 -3.25
C ASP A 81 11.84 -29.18 -2.71
N GLY A 82 10.72 -29.75 -3.17
CA GLY A 82 9.35 -29.35 -2.79
C GLY A 82 8.96 -27.91 -3.18
N LYS A 83 9.67 -27.23 -4.09
CA LYS A 83 9.42 -25.86 -4.59
C LYS A 83 8.38 -25.73 -5.69
N TYR A 84 7.88 -26.82 -6.25
CA TYR A 84 6.79 -26.85 -7.21
C TYR A 84 5.49 -26.37 -6.56
N PHE A 85 4.68 -25.66 -7.34
CA PHE A 85 3.32 -25.28 -6.96
C PHE A 85 2.41 -25.29 -8.19
N ASN A 86 1.13 -25.56 -7.98
CA ASN A 86 0.12 -25.40 -9.01
C ASN A 86 -0.05 -23.91 -9.30
N LEU A 87 0.01 -23.52 -10.57
CA LEU A 87 -0.12 -22.13 -11.00
C LEU A 87 -1.37 -21.96 -11.86
N GLU A 88 -2.16 -20.93 -11.56
CA GLU A 88 -3.26 -20.46 -12.41
C GLU A 88 -3.20 -18.92 -12.45
N VAL A 89 -3.40 -18.34 -13.63
CA VAL A 89 -3.28 -16.89 -13.85
C VAL A 89 -4.66 -16.32 -14.14
N HIS A 90 -5.03 -15.25 -13.44
CA HIS A 90 -6.27 -14.52 -13.66
C HIS A 90 -5.99 -13.03 -13.90
N ILE A 91 -6.51 -12.49 -14.99
CA ILE A 91 -6.39 -11.08 -15.33
C ILE A 91 -7.78 -10.46 -15.29
N PHE A 92 -8.00 -9.46 -14.44
CA PHE A 92 -9.27 -8.74 -14.32
C PHE A 92 -9.15 -7.40 -15.01
N PHE A 93 -9.81 -7.29 -16.17
CA PHE A 93 -9.78 -6.13 -17.04
C PHE A 93 -11.00 -5.24 -16.78
N ASP A 94 -10.77 -4.05 -16.24
CA ASP A 94 -11.81 -3.06 -15.97
C ASP A 94 -12.21 -2.27 -17.24
N ASP A 95 -13.52 -2.01 -17.40
CA ASP A 95 -14.11 -1.27 -18.53
C ASP A 95 -13.73 -1.82 -19.92
N ALA A 96 -13.90 -3.13 -20.13
CA ALA A 96 -13.39 -3.86 -21.29
C ALA A 96 -14.14 -3.60 -22.61
N PHE A 97 -15.32 -2.97 -22.57
CA PHE A 97 -16.24 -2.91 -23.71
C PHE A 97 -16.55 -1.47 -24.15
N THR A 98 -16.77 -1.31 -25.46
CA THR A 98 -17.27 -0.07 -26.07
C THR A 98 -18.53 -0.34 -26.87
N ASN A 99 -19.48 0.58 -26.81
CA ASN A 99 -20.70 0.53 -27.63
C ASN A 99 -20.37 1.02 -29.05
N THR A 100 -20.64 0.19 -30.05
CA THR A 100 -20.54 0.52 -31.48
C THR A 100 -21.93 0.50 -32.11
N ALA A 101 -22.04 1.01 -33.34
CA ALA A 101 -23.30 1.01 -34.08
C ALA A 101 -23.89 -0.40 -34.30
N ASN A 102 -23.06 -1.44 -34.20
CA ASN A 102 -23.41 -2.84 -34.47
C ASN A 102 -23.47 -3.70 -33.19
N GLY A 103 -23.42 -3.10 -32.00
CA GLY A 103 -23.48 -3.82 -30.72
C GLY A 103 -22.31 -3.48 -29.80
N ARG A 104 -21.88 -4.44 -28.96
CA ARG A 104 -20.73 -4.26 -28.07
C ARG A 104 -19.48 -4.92 -28.65
N SER A 105 -18.37 -4.21 -28.61
CA SER A 105 -17.06 -4.71 -29.00
C SER A 105 -16.01 -4.48 -27.91
N PHE A 106 -14.90 -5.21 -28.01
CA PHE A 106 -13.74 -4.99 -27.14
C PHE A 106 -13.14 -3.62 -27.37
N ASN A 107 -12.79 -2.94 -26.28
CA ASN A 107 -12.09 -1.66 -26.35
C ASN A 107 -10.66 -1.84 -26.91
N ILE A 108 -9.99 -0.73 -27.23
CA ILE A 108 -8.64 -0.76 -27.80
C ILE A 108 -7.60 -1.41 -26.86
N PHE A 109 -7.77 -1.32 -25.55
CA PHE A 109 -6.82 -1.84 -24.58
C PHE A 109 -6.90 -3.36 -24.45
N VAL A 110 -8.10 -3.95 -24.53
CA VAL A 110 -8.30 -5.39 -24.61
C VAL A 110 -7.67 -5.94 -25.90
N LYS A 111 -7.88 -5.27 -27.04
CA LYS A 111 -7.23 -5.63 -28.32
C LYS A 111 -5.70 -5.57 -28.21
N ASN A 112 -5.17 -4.57 -27.52
CA ASN A 112 -3.74 -4.48 -27.25
C ASN A 112 -3.23 -5.62 -26.36
N LEU A 113 -3.97 -6.01 -25.32
CA LEU A 113 -3.61 -7.15 -24.47
C LEU A 113 -3.55 -8.45 -25.27
N VAL A 114 -4.57 -8.74 -26.09
CA VAL A 114 -4.61 -9.93 -26.95
C VAL A 114 -3.40 -9.95 -27.89
N SER A 115 -3.13 -8.82 -28.56
CA SER A 115 -1.96 -8.69 -29.45
C SER A 115 -0.62 -8.84 -28.72
N VAL A 116 -0.53 -8.43 -27.45
CA VAL A 116 0.68 -8.63 -26.64
C VAL A 116 0.84 -10.10 -26.27
N VAL A 117 -0.23 -10.80 -25.89
CA VAL A 117 -0.19 -12.24 -25.60
C VAL A 117 0.27 -13.03 -26.84
N GLU A 118 -0.29 -12.73 -28.01
CA GLU A 118 0.13 -13.33 -29.29
C GLU A 118 1.59 -13.01 -29.62
N GLN A 119 2.04 -11.79 -29.38
CA GLN A 119 3.43 -11.40 -29.62
C GLN A 119 4.41 -12.12 -28.68
N THR A 120 4.06 -12.26 -27.40
CA THR A 120 4.93 -12.86 -26.39
C THR A 120 5.03 -14.37 -26.56
N PHE A 121 3.90 -15.08 -26.66
CA PHE A 121 3.89 -16.53 -26.74
C PHE A 121 3.97 -17.08 -28.17
N GLY A 122 3.73 -16.24 -29.19
CA GLY A 122 3.80 -16.63 -30.60
C GLY A 122 2.77 -17.70 -30.98
N ALA A 123 3.16 -18.58 -31.91
CA ALA A 123 2.34 -19.70 -32.37
C ALA A 123 2.17 -20.82 -31.32
N SER A 124 2.83 -20.72 -30.17
CA SER A 124 2.78 -21.73 -29.10
C SER A 124 1.49 -21.69 -28.29
N VAL A 125 0.71 -20.62 -28.40
CA VAL A 125 -0.58 -20.47 -27.71
C VAL A 125 -1.71 -20.47 -28.73
N ALA A 126 -2.67 -21.36 -28.53
CA ALA A 126 -3.88 -21.41 -29.34
C ALA A 126 -4.74 -20.15 -29.13
N PRO A 127 -5.58 -19.76 -30.11
CA PRO A 127 -6.54 -18.69 -29.92
C PRO A 127 -7.39 -18.91 -28.67
N PRO A 128 -7.70 -17.85 -27.90
CA PRO A 128 -8.43 -18.01 -26.66
C PRO A 128 -9.85 -18.48 -26.90
N ARG A 129 -10.38 -19.27 -25.96
CA ARG A 129 -11.81 -19.57 -25.91
C ARG A 129 -12.55 -18.35 -25.37
N ASN A 130 -13.50 -17.83 -26.15
CA ASN A 130 -14.36 -16.72 -25.74
C ASN A 130 -15.63 -17.24 -25.07
N ILE A 131 -15.90 -16.74 -23.88
CA ILE A 131 -17.00 -17.17 -23.01
C ILE A 131 -17.80 -15.95 -22.58
N GLU A 132 -19.11 -16.00 -22.77
CA GLU A 132 -20.00 -14.98 -22.22
C GLU A 132 -20.25 -15.25 -20.73
N THR A 133 -20.24 -14.19 -19.93
CA THR A 133 -20.40 -14.28 -18.48
C THR A 133 -21.38 -13.22 -17.98
N PRO A 134 -22.01 -13.43 -16.79
CA PRO A 134 -22.91 -12.44 -16.20
C PRO A 134 -22.29 -11.05 -15.99
N TYR A 135 -20.97 -10.98 -15.83
CA TYR A 135 -20.22 -9.73 -15.63
C TYR A 135 -19.66 -9.10 -16.93
N GLY A 136 -19.81 -9.74 -18.09
CA GLY A 136 -19.27 -9.26 -19.36
C GLY A 136 -18.80 -10.40 -20.25
N GLY A 137 -17.53 -10.77 -20.15
CA GLY A 137 -16.97 -11.92 -20.87
C GLY A 137 -15.70 -12.47 -20.24
N ARG A 138 -15.21 -13.59 -20.76
CA ARG A 138 -13.96 -14.21 -20.35
C ARG A 138 -13.22 -14.79 -21.55
N LEU A 139 -11.91 -14.54 -21.63
CA LEU A 139 -11.01 -15.20 -22.56
C LEU A 139 -10.19 -16.23 -21.80
N GLU A 140 -10.13 -17.46 -22.28
CA GLU A 140 -9.34 -18.52 -21.65
C GLU A 140 -8.22 -18.99 -22.57
N TYR A 141 -7.01 -19.00 -22.03
CA TYR A 141 -5.79 -19.45 -22.68
C TYR A 141 -5.22 -20.65 -21.94
N SER A 142 -4.68 -21.60 -22.70
CA SER A 142 -3.79 -22.64 -22.20
C SER A 142 -2.37 -22.27 -22.60
N LEU A 143 -1.54 -21.92 -21.61
CA LEU A 143 -0.15 -21.54 -21.84
C LEU A 143 0.72 -22.77 -22.14
N PRO A 144 1.91 -22.61 -22.77
CA PRO A 144 2.77 -23.72 -23.16
C PRO A 144 3.21 -24.60 -21.98
N GLY A 145 3.37 -24.03 -20.78
CA GLY A 145 3.69 -24.76 -19.55
C GLY A 145 2.50 -25.42 -18.87
N HIS A 146 1.36 -25.57 -19.57
CA HIS A 146 0.10 -26.10 -19.07
C HIS A 146 -0.57 -25.26 -17.97
N THR A 147 -0.12 -24.03 -17.73
CA THR A 147 -0.81 -23.07 -16.87
C THR A 147 -2.06 -22.55 -17.56
N ALA A 148 -3.19 -22.57 -16.84
CA ALA A 148 -4.41 -21.91 -17.31
C ALA A 148 -4.33 -20.39 -17.05
N MET A 149 -4.62 -19.60 -18.08
CA MET A 149 -4.69 -18.13 -17.98
C MET A 149 -6.08 -17.63 -18.39
N LEU A 150 -6.80 -17.05 -17.43
CA LEU A 150 -8.18 -16.58 -17.58
C LEU A 150 -8.22 -15.05 -17.54
N VAL A 151 -8.64 -14.42 -18.63
CA VAL A 151 -8.83 -12.96 -18.72
C VAL A 151 -10.31 -12.65 -18.54
N HIS A 152 -10.68 -12.13 -17.38
CA HIS A 152 -12.01 -11.69 -17.01
C HIS A 152 -12.26 -10.26 -17.52
N LEU A 153 -13.17 -10.11 -18.49
CA LEU A 153 -13.51 -8.85 -19.13
C LEU A 153 -14.77 -8.27 -18.47
N LYS A 154 -14.60 -7.17 -17.72
CA LYS A 154 -15.69 -6.54 -16.97
C LYS A 154 -16.43 -5.51 -17.83
N ASP A 155 -17.74 -5.66 -17.89
CA ASP A 155 -18.64 -4.68 -18.46
C ASP A 155 -19.06 -3.66 -17.40
N LYS A 156 -18.70 -2.39 -17.61
CA LYS A 156 -19.00 -1.29 -16.67
C LYS A 156 -20.50 -1.09 -16.43
N ASP A 157 -21.34 -1.53 -17.35
CA ASP A 157 -22.79 -1.41 -17.25
C ASP A 157 -23.41 -2.59 -16.47
N ARG A 158 -22.68 -3.71 -16.33
CA ARG A 158 -23.14 -4.93 -15.63
C ARG A 158 -22.54 -5.09 -14.23
N ILE A 159 -21.33 -4.59 -14.00
CA ILE A 159 -20.60 -4.80 -12.75
C ILE A 159 -19.81 -3.55 -12.34
N ARG A 160 -19.60 -3.36 -11.03
CA ARG A 160 -18.78 -2.28 -10.48
C ARG A 160 -17.34 -2.33 -11.02
N HIS A 161 -16.83 -1.16 -11.39
CA HIS A 161 -15.45 -0.96 -11.86
C HIS A 161 -14.51 -0.52 -10.74
N GLY A 162 -13.23 -0.82 -10.88
CA GLY A 162 -12.14 -0.36 -10.01
C GLY A 162 -11.43 -1.48 -9.24
N LYS A 163 -10.16 -1.25 -8.86
CA LYS A 163 -9.25 -2.26 -8.26
C LYS A 163 -9.92 -3.06 -7.18
N ARG A 164 -10.45 -2.40 -6.14
CA ARG A 164 -11.06 -3.08 -4.99
C ARG A 164 -12.13 -4.07 -5.41
N TRP A 165 -12.98 -3.71 -6.38
CA TRP A 165 -14.05 -4.58 -6.85
C TRP A 165 -13.53 -5.73 -7.70
N SER A 166 -12.48 -5.50 -8.49
CA SER A 166 -11.73 -6.57 -9.16
C SER A 166 -11.06 -7.51 -8.14
N GLN A 167 -10.56 -6.99 -7.02
CA GLN A 167 -10.02 -7.76 -5.90
C GLN A 167 -11.10 -8.61 -5.21
N VAL A 168 -12.25 -8.02 -4.88
CA VAL A 168 -13.40 -8.76 -4.34
C VAL A 168 -13.85 -9.87 -5.30
N MET A 169 -13.85 -9.59 -6.60
CA MET A 169 -14.26 -10.55 -7.64
C MET A 169 -13.36 -11.79 -7.64
N TYR A 170 -12.04 -11.62 -7.69
CA TYR A 170 -11.12 -12.77 -7.71
C TYR A 170 -11.07 -13.49 -6.36
N MET A 171 -11.12 -12.78 -5.23
CA MET A 171 -11.08 -13.42 -3.92
C MET A 171 -12.32 -14.28 -3.70
N SER A 172 -13.50 -13.75 -4.06
CA SER A 172 -14.76 -14.49 -3.93
C SER A 172 -14.77 -15.71 -4.86
N TYR A 173 -14.35 -15.55 -6.12
CA TYR A 173 -14.33 -16.65 -7.07
C TYR A 173 -13.36 -17.76 -6.67
N LEU A 174 -12.13 -17.39 -6.32
CA LEU A 174 -11.07 -18.36 -6.04
C LEU A 174 -11.23 -19.04 -4.69
N LEU A 175 -11.64 -18.28 -3.65
CA LEU A 175 -11.70 -18.79 -2.28
C LEU A 175 -13.06 -19.35 -1.90
N THR A 176 -14.15 -18.93 -2.54
CA THR A 176 -15.50 -19.41 -2.21
C THR A 176 -16.06 -20.40 -3.22
N HIS A 177 -15.76 -20.26 -4.51
CA HIS A 177 -16.29 -21.15 -5.54
C HIS A 177 -15.30 -22.23 -6.01
N ARG A 178 -14.04 -21.85 -6.27
CA ARG A 178 -13.03 -22.75 -6.86
C ARG A 178 -12.16 -23.50 -5.85
N LEU A 179 -12.29 -23.19 -4.56
CA LEU A 179 -11.43 -23.75 -3.54
C LEU A 179 -11.79 -25.21 -3.27
N ASN A 180 -11.09 -26.12 -3.96
CA ASN A 180 -11.27 -27.57 -3.79
C ASN A 180 -10.34 -28.19 -2.72
N HIS A 181 -9.30 -27.46 -2.27
CA HIS A 181 -8.24 -27.96 -1.38
C HIS A 181 -8.10 -27.08 -0.12
N SER A 182 -7.19 -27.47 0.79
CA SER A 182 -6.91 -26.72 2.02
C SER A 182 -6.57 -25.24 1.75
N ALA A 183 -7.41 -24.33 2.26
CA ALA A 183 -7.21 -22.88 2.19
C ALA A 183 -5.86 -22.40 2.74
N GLY A 184 -5.24 -23.20 3.62
CA GLY A 184 -3.94 -22.90 4.20
C GLY A 184 -2.77 -23.00 3.20
N ASN A 185 -2.89 -23.87 2.19
CA ASN A 185 -1.89 -24.11 1.14
C ASN A 185 -2.24 -23.42 -0.18
N THR A 186 -3.27 -22.57 -0.17
CA THR A 186 -3.66 -21.73 -1.30
C THR A 186 -3.16 -20.31 -1.09
N PHE A 187 -2.52 -19.74 -2.10
CA PHE A 187 -2.02 -18.37 -2.08
C PHE A 187 -2.53 -17.58 -3.28
N ILE A 188 -2.79 -16.28 -3.05
CA ILE A 188 -3.13 -15.33 -4.10
C ILE A 188 -1.97 -14.35 -4.24
N LEU A 189 -1.33 -14.34 -5.40
CA LEU A 189 -0.32 -13.37 -5.79
C LEU A 189 -1.03 -12.19 -6.46
N THR A 190 -1.05 -11.02 -5.81
CA THR A 190 -1.66 -9.81 -6.37
C THR A 190 -0.67 -9.09 -7.27
N LEU A 191 -1.12 -8.71 -8.47
CA LEU A 191 -0.33 -8.06 -9.51
C LEU A 191 -1.10 -6.84 -10.07
N ASP A 192 -0.35 -5.82 -10.51
CA ASP A 192 -0.88 -4.68 -11.27
C ASP A 192 -0.43 -4.83 -12.74
N GLY A 193 -1.18 -4.30 -13.70
CA GLY A 193 -0.87 -4.43 -15.14
C GLY A 193 0.43 -3.78 -15.60
N ASP A 194 1.08 -3.01 -14.72
CA ASP A 194 2.34 -2.28 -14.97
C ASP A 194 3.56 -2.90 -14.25
N VAL A 195 3.41 -4.11 -13.70
CA VAL A 195 4.47 -4.81 -12.97
C VAL A 195 5.28 -5.74 -13.87
N SER A 196 6.57 -5.86 -13.60
CA SER A 196 7.45 -6.90 -14.15
C SER A 196 8.24 -7.58 -13.04
N PHE A 197 8.38 -8.90 -13.09
CA PHE A 197 9.02 -9.67 -12.03
C PHE A 197 9.70 -10.94 -12.57
N SER A 198 10.48 -11.60 -11.71
CA SER A 198 11.13 -12.88 -12.02
C SER A 198 10.46 -14.04 -11.29
N PRO A 199 10.50 -15.27 -11.84
CA PRO A 199 9.96 -16.45 -11.18
C PRO A 199 10.59 -16.70 -9.80
N VAL A 200 11.90 -16.48 -9.69
CA VAL A 200 12.65 -16.58 -8.43
C VAL A 200 12.06 -15.68 -7.33
N SER A 201 11.53 -14.52 -7.69
CA SER A 201 10.90 -13.61 -6.74
C SER A 201 9.60 -14.17 -6.18
N VAL A 202 8.80 -14.87 -7.00
CA VAL A 202 7.59 -15.56 -6.55
C VAL A 202 7.94 -16.69 -5.59
N HIS A 203 8.95 -17.51 -5.93
CA HIS A 203 9.47 -18.57 -5.06
C HIS A 203 9.91 -18.04 -3.69
N HIS A 204 10.61 -16.89 -3.65
CA HIS A 204 10.99 -16.27 -2.37
C HIS A 204 9.79 -15.82 -1.51
N LEU A 205 8.67 -15.43 -2.12
CA LEU A 205 7.43 -15.12 -1.38
C LEU A 205 6.83 -16.41 -0.80
N VAL A 206 6.70 -17.44 -1.64
CA VAL A 206 6.17 -18.75 -1.25
C VAL A 206 7.00 -19.37 -0.11
N ASP A 207 8.32 -19.31 -0.20
CA ASP A 207 9.25 -19.76 0.85
C ASP A 207 9.01 -19.07 2.20
N VAL A 208 8.67 -17.78 2.21
CA VAL A 208 8.37 -17.06 3.45
C VAL A 208 7.02 -17.50 4.02
N MET A 209 6.02 -17.69 3.15
CA MET A 209 4.69 -18.18 3.56
C MET A 209 4.75 -19.60 4.13
N ARG A 210 5.59 -20.48 3.57
CA ARG A 210 5.76 -21.86 4.03
C ARG A 210 6.32 -21.97 5.45
N ARG A 211 7.17 -21.03 5.87
CA ARG A 211 7.86 -21.09 7.16
C ARG A 211 6.97 -20.78 8.36
N ASP A 212 5.84 -20.10 8.16
CA ASP A 212 4.99 -19.66 9.25
C ASP A 212 3.52 -19.54 8.80
N ASN A 213 2.70 -20.47 9.30
CA ASN A 213 1.27 -20.56 9.02
C ASN A 213 0.47 -19.34 9.52
N ARG A 214 1.01 -18.55 10.47
CA ARG A 214 0.37 -17.29 10.92
C ARG A 214 0.60 -16.13 9.95
N THR A 215 1.49 -16.29 8.97
CA THR A 215 1.75 -15.28 7.94
C THR A 215 0.54 -15.20 7.02
N GLY A 216 -0.20 -14.09 7.11
CA GLY A 216 -1.35 -13.80 6.26
C GLY A 216 -0.94 -13.20 4.92
N SER A 217 0.16 -12.45 4.89
CA SER A 217 0.75 -11.96 3.63
C SER A 217 2.24 -11.69 3.72
N VAL A 218 2.89 -11.72 2.56
CA VAL A 218 4.28 -11.29 2.38
C VAL A 218 4.37 -10.40 1.14
N CYS A 219 5.01 -9.24 1.27
CA CYS A 219 5.30 -8.38 0.12
C CYS A 219 6.77 -8.48 -0.29
N GLY A 220 6.98 -8.39 -1.61
CA GLY A 220 8.30 -8.23 -2.19
C GLY A 220 8.77 -6.78 -2.11
N ARG A 221 9.90 -6.55 -2.75
CA ARG A 221 10.55 -5.27 -2.88
C ARG A 221 10.28 -4.67 -4.24
N LEU A 222 9.79 -3.44 -4.25
CA LEU A 222 9.44 -2.74 -5.48
C LEU A 222 10.54 -1.76 -5.90
N HIS A 223 10.92 -1.86 -7.16
CA HIS A 223 11.76 -0.88 -7.84
C HIS A 223 10.89 -0.05 -8.79
N ALA A 224 10.99 1.27 -8.68
CA ALA A 224 10.32 2.16 -9.62
C ALA A 224 11.04 2.16 -10.98
N SER A 225 10.27 2.03 -12.05
CA SER A 225 10.71 2.08 -13.45
C SER A 225 10.15 3.31 -14.15
N GLY A 226 10.77 3.66 -15.29
CA GLY A 226 10.43 4.83 -16.09
C GLY A 226 11.59 5.79 -16.31
N SER A 227 11.28 6.92 -16.94
CA SER A 227 12.24 7.90 -17.44
C SER A 227 11.94 9.33 -16.95
N GLY A 228 12.97 10.18 -16.92
CA GLY A 228 12.86 11.59 -16.55
C GLY A 228 13.19 11.93 -15.10
N PHE A 229 13.36 13.22 -14.84
CA PHE A 229 13.84 13.76 -13.56
C PHE A 229 12.93 13.42 -12.37
N LEU A 230 11.61 13.49 -12.58
CA LEU A 230 10.63 13.13 -11.56
C LEU A 230 10.70 11.65 -11.20
N VAL A 231 10.87 10.76 -12.19
CA VAL A 231 11.06 9.32 -11.97
C VAL A 231 12.36 9.05 -11.20
N TRP A 232 13.45 9.76 -11.50
CA TRP A 232 14.69 9.61 -10.72
C TRP A 232 14.46 9.93 -9.23
N SER A 233 13.75 11.01 -8.93
CA SER A 233 13.35 11.30 -7.55
C SER A 233 12.52 10.17 -6.93
N GLN A 234 11.54 9.63 -7.67
CA GLN A 234 10.69 8.54 -7.19
C GLN A 234 11.46 7.24 -6.97
N LYS A 235 12.47 6.93 -7.81
CA LYS A 235 13.36 5.78 -7.60
C LYS A 235 14.00 5.84 -6.23
N PHE A 236 14.64 6.96 -5.88
CA PHE A 236 15.25 7.09 -4.55
C PHE A 236 14.20 6.98 -3.43
N GLU A 237 13.01 7.54 -3.62
CA GLU A 237 11.93 7.42 -2.64
C GLU A 237 11.50 5.98 -2.39
N TYR A 238 11.30 5.20 -3.45
CA TYR A 238 11.01 3.77 -3.33
C TYR A 238 12.16 3.04 -2.64
N HIS A 239 13.41 3.36 -2.99
CA HIS A 239 14.57 2.79 -2.32
C HIS A 239 14.57 3.09 -0.82
N VAL A 240 14.47 4.36 -0.40
CA VAL A 240 14.43 4.73 1.02
C VAL A 240 13.25 4.07 1.74
N GLY A 241 12.06 4.05 1.13
CA GLY A 241 10.88 3.40 1.70
C GLY A 241 11.08 1.90 1.94
N HIS A 242 11.72 1.20 1.00
CA HIS A 242 11.98 -0.24 1.13
C HIS A 242 13.25 -0.58 1.92
N TRP A 243 14.25 0.31 1.89
CA TRP A 243 15.50 0.16 2.61
C TRP A 243 15.28 0.38 4.08
N LEU A 244 14.56 1.43 4.47
CA LEU A 244 14.44 1.88 5.84
C LEU A 244 13.07 1.50 6.43
N GLN A 245 12.00 2.06 5.87
CA GLN A 245 10.67 1.97 6.48
C GLN A 245 10.12 0.54 6.46
N LYS A 246 10.11 -0.16 5.33
CA LYS A 246 9.63 -1.56 5.23
C LYS A 246 10.47 -2.53 6.05
N CYS A 247 11.78 -2.29 6.15
CA CYS A 247 12.66 -3.06 7.01
C CYS A 247 12.32 -2.85 8.50
N ALA A 248 12.15 -1.59 8.92
CA ALA A 248 11.73 -1.25 10.28
C ALA A 248 10.39 -1.88 10.65
N GLU A 249 9.40 -1.73 9.78
CA GLU A 249 8.09 -2.40 9.86
C GLU A 249 8.29 -3.91 10.11
N ASN A 250 9.00 -4.60 9.21
CA ASN A 250 9.17 -6.04 9.29
C ASN A 250 9.91 -6.52 10.56
N VAL A 251 10.94 -5.80 11.01
CA VAL A 251 11.67 -6.12 12.26
C VAL A 251 10.81 -5.87 13.50
N LEU A 252 9.95 -4.85 13.47
CA LEU A 252 8.99 -4.56 14.54
C LEU A 252 7.77 -5.49 14.53
N GLY A 253 7.69 -6.43 13.58
CA GLY A 253 6.72 -7.52 13.59
C GLY A 253 5.43 -7.25 12.81
N GLY A 254 5.42 -6.30 11.87
CA GLY A 254 4.28 -6.10 10.97
C GLY A 254 4.60 -5.15 9.82
N VAL A 255 3.86 -5.22 8.72
CA VAL A 255 4.01 -4.30 7.58
C VAL A 255 2.67 -3.62 7.34
N LEU A 256 2.64 -2.29 7.21
CA LEU A 256 1.37 -1.54 7.11
C LEU A 256 0.66 -1.66 5.77
N CYS A 257 1.38 -2.09 4.74
CA CYS A 257 0.87 -2.17 3.39
C CYS A 257 1.60 -3.29 2.65
N SER A 258 0.86 -4.33 2.28
CA SER A 258 1.19 -5.25 1.20
C SER A 258 0.71 -4.62 -0.11
N PRO A 259 1.59 -4.05 -0.95
CA PRO A 259 1.20 -3.37 -2.18
C PRO A 259 0.54 -4.35 -3.16
N GLY A 260 -0.53 -3.90 -3.83
CA GLY A 260 -1.30 -4.73 -4.75
C GLY A 260 -0.52 -5.16 -6.01
N CYS A 261 0.57 -4.48 -6.35
CA CYS A 261 1.36 -4.80 -7.53
C CYS A 261 2.25 -6.05 -7.38
N PHE A 262 2.66 -6.43 -6.16
CA PHE A 262 3.50 -7.62 -5.95
C PHE A 262 3.52 -8.10 -4.49
N SER A 263 2.45 -8.79 -4.07
CA SER A 263 2.32 -9.37 -2.74
C SER A 263 1.61 -10.72 -2.79
N LEU A 264 2.03 -11.64 -1.93
CA LEU A 264 1.43 -12.96 -1.80
C LEU A 264 0.58 -13.04 -0.53
N PHE A 265 -0.67 -13.44 -0.66
CA PHE A 265 -1.65 -13.54 0.43
C PHE A 265 -2.08 -14.98 0.64
N ARG A 266 -2.31 -15.39 1.89
CA ARG A 266 -2.82 -16.72 2.22
C ARG A 266 -4.35 -16.76 2.08
N GLY A 267 -4.86 -17.78 1.40
CA GLY A 267 -6.29 -17.98 1.17
C GLY A 267 -7.08 -18.02 2.47
N SER A 268 -6.63 -18.80 3.47
CA SER A 268 -7.28 -18.86 4.78
C SER A 268 -7.41 -17.51 5.48
N ALA A 269 -6.35 -16.68 5.44
CA ALA A 269 -6.35 -15.35 6.04
C ALA A 269 -7.27 -14.38 5.29
N LEU A 270 -7.33 -14.48 3.96
CA LEU A 270 -8.23 -13.65 3.15
C LEU A 270 -9.71 -14.00 3.40
N MET A 271 -10.05 -15.28 3.56
CA MET A 271 -11.44 -15.69 3.86
C MET A 271 -11.96 -15.06 5.16
N GLU A 272 -11.12 -14.91 6.18
CA GLU A 272 -11.52 -14.28 7.45
C GLU A 272 -11.91 -12.80 7.30
N ILE A 273 -11.38 -12.11 6.29
CA ILE A 273 -11.58 -10.67 6.12
C ILE A 273 -12.43 -10.31 4.90
N LEU A 274 -12.71 -11.25 4.00
CA LEU A 274 -13.34 -11.01 2.70
C LEU A 274 -14.70 -10.33 2.83
N GLU A 275 -15.53 -10.73 3.80
CA GLU A 275 -16.84 -10.12 4.02
C GLU A 275 -16.71 -8.63 4.34
N VAL A 276 -15.86 -8.26 5.30
CA VAL A 276 -15.61 -6.86 5.68
C VAL A 276 -14.93 -6.09 4.55
N PHE A 277 -14.02 -6.73 3.82
CA PHE A 277 -13.37 -6.13 2.66
C PHE A 277 -14.35 -5.88 1.50
N SER A 278 -15.45 -6.63 1.41
CA SER A 278 -16.47 -6.49 0.35
C SER A 278 -17.58 -5.49 0.68
N GLN A 279 -17.63 -4.97 1.92
CA GLN A 279 -18.67 -4.03 2.35
C GLN A 279 -18.56 -2.67 1.66
N ASP A 280 -19.73 -2.09 1.34
CA ASP A 280 -19.82 -0.77 0.76
C ASP A 280 -19.29 0.33 1.69
N SER A 281 -18.76 1.38 1.09
CA SER A 281 -18.37 2.60 1.79
C SER A 281 -19.61 3.49 1.90
N SER A 282 -20.14 3.66 3.12
CA SER A 282 -21.32 4.50 3.37
C SER A 282 -20.94 5.90 3.87
N GLU A 283 -19.78 6.02 4.53
CA GLU A 283 -19.29 7.26 5.12
C GLU A 283 -18.08 7.82 4.37
N ALA A 284 -17.95 9.15 4.34
CA ALA A 284 -16.86 9.85 3.64
C ALA A 284 -15.46 9.33 3.97
N ILE A 285 -15.17 9.07 5.25
CA ILE A 285 -13.86 8.54 5.67
C ILE A 285 -13.62 7.12 5.16
N GLN A 286 -14.67 6.31 5.00
CA GLN A 286 -14.56 4.95 4.47
C GLN A 286 -14.22 4.98 2.98
N PHE A 287 -14.67 5.98 2.22
CA PHE A 287 -14.21 6.16 0.84
C PHE A 287 -12.70 6.42 0.80
N VAL A 288 -12.18 7.27 1.69
CA VAL A 288 -10.74 7.53 1.79
C VAL A 288 -9.97 6.29 2.25
N GLN A 289 -10.48 5.58 3.25
CA GLN A 289 -9.80 4.42 3.83
C GLN A 289 -9.83 3.20 2.89
N ARG A 290 -11.01 2.85 2.39
CA ARG A 290 -11.28 1.58 1.70
C ARG A 290 -11.12 1.66 0.19
N ASN A 291 -11.47 2.79 -0.43
CA ASN A 291 -11.47 2.91 -1.90
C ASN A 291 -10.22 3.60 -2.46
N GLN A 292 -9.63 4.54 -1.72
CA GLN A 292 -8.39 5.23 -2.16
C GLN A 292 -7.11 4.52 -1.75
N GLY A 293 -7.19 3.56 -0.82
CA GLY A 293 -6.07 2.76 -0.35
C GLY A 293 -6.50 1.32 -0.05
N GLU A 294 -7.19 0.69 -1.00
CA GLU A 294 -7.70 -0.68 -0.92
C GLU A 294 -6.65 -1.71 -0.49
N ASP A 295 -5.41 -1.59 -0.99
CA ASP A 295 -4.29 -2.46 -0.61
C ASP A 295 -3.89 -2.27 0.87
N ARG A 296 -3.89 -1.01 1.35
CA ARG A 296 -3.65 -0.68 2.76
C ARG A 296 -4.80 -1.16 3.63
N TRP A 297 -6.04 -1.02 3.17
CA TRP A 297 -7.22 -1.49 3.89
C TRP A 297 -7.22 -3.01 4.06
N LEU A 298 -6.91 -3.74 2.98
CA LEU A 298 -6.76 -5.20 3.01
C LEU A 298 -5.70 -5.62 4.04
N THR A 299 -4.55 -4.96 4.02
CA THR A 299 -3.46 -5.22 4.98
C THR A 299 -3.87 -4.86 6.42
N THR A 300 -4.59 -3.76 6.61
CA THR A 300 -5.09 -3.30 7.91
C THR A 300 -6.06 -4.32 8.51
N LEU A 301 -6.92 -4.94 7.70
CA LEU A 301 -7.80 -6.01 8.15
C LEU A 301 -7.02 -7.24 8.61
N LEU A 302 -5.97 -7.67 7.89
CA LEU A 302 -5.11 -8.78 8.31
C LEU A 302 -4.40 -8.49 9.64
N LEU A 303 -3.85 -7.27 9.80
CA LEU A 303 -3.22 -6.85 11.04
C LEU A 303 -4.21 -6.86 12.21
N LYS A 304 -5.44 -6.37 12.01
CA LYS A 304 -6.51 -6.40 13.01
C LYS A 304 -6.94 -7.81 13.39
N ARG A 305 -6.85 -8.78 12.47
CA ARG A 305 -7.05 -10.22 12.73
C ARG A 305 -5.87 -10.89 13.42
N GLY A 306 -4.75 -10.19 13.60
CA GLY A 306 -3.56 -10.73 14.25
C GLY A 306 -2.68 -11.59 13.34
N HIS A 307 -2.89 -11.54 12.02
CA HIS A 307 -1.98 -12.21 11.09
C HIS A 307 -0.65 -11.46 10.98
N HIS A 308 0.43 -12.21 10.76
CA HIS A 308 1.72 -11.62 10.44
C HIS A 308 1.72 -11.13 8.98
N VAL A 309 2.11 -9.87 8.78
CA VAL A 309 2.35 -9.27 7.46
C VAL A 309 3.86 -9.04 7.36
N LYS A 310 4.52 -9.73 6.43
CA LYS A 310 5.98 -9.75 6.31
C LYS A 310 6.47 -9.05 5.05
N TYR A 311 7.75 -8.69 5.05
CA TYR A 311 8.47 -8.15 3.90
C TYR A 311 9.73 -8.97 3.64
N THR A 312 9.97 -9.32 2.37
CA THR A 312 11.17 -10.05 1.94
C THR A 312 11.95 -9.25 0.89
N PRO A 313 13.15 -8.72 1.24
CA PRO A 313 13.94 -7.89 0.33
C PRO A 313 14.56 -8.67 -0.82
N SER A 314 14.58 -10.01 -0.74
CA SER A 314 15.12 -10.89 -1.78
C SER A 314 14.14 -11.17 -2.91
N SER A 315 12.86 -10.82 -2.75
CA SER A 315 11.85 -10.92 -3.80
C SER A 315 11.72 -9.55 -4.46
N ILE A 316 12.00 -9.45 -5.76
CA ILE A 316 12.13 -8.17 -6.46
C ILE A 316 11.10 -8.09 -7.59
N ALA A 317 10.40 -6.97 -7.66
CA ALA A 317 9.56 -6.59 -8.80
C ALA A 317 9.78 -5.14 -9.19
N TYR A 318 9.45 -4.82 -10.43
CA TYR A 318 9.55 -3.49 -11.03
C TYR A 318 8.15 -2.99 -11.36
N THR A 319 7.83 -1.74 -11.03
CA THR A 319 6.53 -1.11 -11.32
C THR A 319 6.76 0.21 -12.03
N GLN A 320 5.94 0.52 -13.03
CA GLN A 320 6.03 1.78 -13.74
C GLN A 320 5.47 2.92 -12.88
N CYS A 321 6.31 3.92 -12.58
CA CYS A 321 5.87 5.06 -11.79
C CYS A 321 5.38 6.21 -12.70
N PRO A 322 4.58 7.16 -12.17
CA PRO A 322 4.15 8.33 -12.92
C PRO A 322 5.32 9.10 -13.53
N GLU A 323 5.31 9.27 -14.86
CA GLU A 323 6.34 10.04 -15.56
C GLU A 323 5.98 11.53 -15.64
N THR A 324 4.68 11.85 -15.66
CA THR A 324 4.20 13.22 -15.69
C THR A 324 3.90 13.76 -14.29
N PHE A 325 4.04 15.07 -14.12
CA PHE A 325 3.75 15.75 -12.85
C PHE A 325 2.27 15.59 -12.43
N ASP A 326 1.35 15.60 -13.39
CA ASP A 326 -0.09 15.54 -13.11
C ASP A 326 -0.48 14.14 -12.65
N GLU A 327 0.01 13.09 -13.32
CA GLU A 327 -0.16 11.70 -12.87
C GLU A 327 0.43 11.49 -11.48
N PHE A 328 1.62 12.06 -11.20
CA PHE A 328 2.26 11.97 -9.88
C PHE A 328 1.39 12.59 -8.78
N PHE A 329 0.90 13.82 -8.99
CA PHE A 329 0.01 14.47 -8.01
C PHE A 329 -1.32 13.72 -7.84
N ASN A 330 -1.91 13.22 -8.93
CA ASN A 330 -3.16 12.45 -8.88
C ASN A 330 -3.00 11.11 -8.16
N GLN A 331 -1.87 10.41 -8.33
CA GLN A 331 -1.58 9.19 -7.58
C GLN A 331 -1.48 9.48 -6.08
N ARG A 332 -0.71 10.50 -5.70
CA ARG A 332 -0.42 10.80 -4.30
C ARG A 332 -1.59 11.42 -3.54
N ARG A 333 -2.50 12.07 -4.26
CA ARG A 333 -3.81 12.50 -3.77
C ARG A 333 -4.59 11.35 -3.11
N ARG A 334 -4.43 10.11 -3.60
CA ARG A 334 -5.09 8.90 -3.08
C ARG A 334 -4.28 8.24 -1.96
N TRP A 335 -2.97 8.14 -2.15
CA TRP A 335 -2.08 7.39 -1.24
C TRP A 335 -1.89 8.08 0.11
N ILE A 336 -1.68 9.40 0.12
CA ILE A 336 -1.35 10.12 1.36
C ILE A 336 -2.51 10.10 2.35
N PRO A 337 -3.77 10.42 1.97
CA PRO A 337 -4.88 10.41 2.92
C PRO A 337 -5.22 9.01 3.40
N SER A 338 -5.21 8.01 2.52
CA SER A 338 -5.49 6.62 2.91
C SER A 338 -4.45 6.10 3.90
N GLU A 339 -3.18 6.51 3.78
CA GLU A 339 -2.14 6.21 4.75
C GLU A 339 -2.44 6.80 6.13
N TYR A 340 -2.75 8.10 6.19
CA TYR A 340 -3.11 8.77 7.44
C TYR A 340 -4.28 8.06 8.16
N VAL A 341 -5.35 7.76 7.42
CA VAL A 341 -6.56 7.17 7.99
C VAL A 341 -6.32 5.74 8.49
N ASN A 342 -5.61 4.90 7.73
CA ASN A 342 -5.31 3.53 8.15
C ASN A 342 -4.34 3.47 9.34
N ILE A 343 -3.34 4.35 9.40
CA ILE A 343 -2.44 4.43 10.57
C ILE A 343 -3.21 4.83 11.83
N VAL A 344 -4.06 5.86 11.73
CA VAL A 344 -4.90 6.31 12.85
C VAL A 344 -5.84 5.19 13.31
N ASP A 345 -6.44 4.45 12.38
CA ASP A 345 -7.29 3.29 12.68
C ASP A 345 -6.56 2.19 13.45
N ILE A 346 -5.34 1.83 13.03
CA ILE A 346 -4.50 0.85 13.75
C ILE A 346 -4.15 1.33 15.16
N ILE A 347 -3.74 2.58 15.30
CA ILE A 347 -3.36 3.16 16.61
C ILE A 347 -4.56 3.16 17.56
N ILE A 348 -5.73 3.60 17.10
CA ILE A 348 -6.96 3.63 17.90
C ILE A 348 -7.39 2.21 18.27
N ASN A 349 -7.35 1.28 17.32
CA ASN A 349 -7.69 -0.11 17.56
C ASN A 349 -6.79 -0.72 18.64
N GLN A 350 -5.48 -0.47 18.59
CA GLN A 350 -4.55 -0.92 19.62
C GLN A 350 -4.92 -0.38 21.01
N PHE A 351 -5.22 0.92 21.14
CA PHE A 351 -5.64 1.49 22.43
C PHE A 351 -6.94 0.88 22.96
N LYS A 352 -7.88 0.49 22.08
CA LYS A 352 -9.11 -0.22 22.47
C LYS A 352 -8.82 -1.68 22.87
N CYS A 353 -8.02 -2.41 22.10
CA CYS A 353 -7.66 -3.80 22.38
C CYS A 353 -6.72 -3.98 23.59
N GLU A 354 -6.03 -2.92 24.04
CA GLU A 354 -5.35 -2.96 25.34
C GLU A 354 -6.31 -3.13 26.52
N LEU A 355 -7.58 -2.75 26.34
CA LEU A 355 -8.67 -2.93 27.32
C LEU A 355 -9.35 -4.30 27.19
N GLU A 356 -9.28 -4.96 26.02
CA GLU A 356 -9.97 -6.22 25.72
C GLU A 356 -9.00 -7.24 25.10
N THR A 357 -8.56 -8.22 25.88
CA THR A 357 -7.58 -9.24 25.49
C THR A 357 -8.09 -10.15 24.37
N ASN A 358 -7.55 -10.05 23.14
CA ASN A 358 -7.22 -11.26 22.33
C ASN A 358 -6.36 -11.12 21.06
N THR A 359 -6.01 -9.94 20.54
CA THR A 359 -5.02 -9.83 19.45
C THR A 359 -4.23 -8.53 19.59
N LYS A 360 -3.00 -8.60 20.11
CA LYS A 360 -2.16 -7.40 20.32
C LYS A 360 -1.14 -7.29 19.20
N LEU A 361 -1.22 -6.22 18.42
CA LEU A 361 -0.10 -5.80 17.58
C LEU A 361 1.08 -5.44 18.49
N ASN A 362 2.30 -5.54 17.95
CA ASN A 362 3.49 -5.16 18.70
C ASN A 362 3.40 -3.68 19.11
N ARG A 363 3.60 -3.39 20.41
CA ARG A 363 3.58 -2.02 20.94
C ARG A 363 4.63 -1.14 20.28
N PHE A 364 5.83 -1.68 20.04
CA PHE A 364 6.90 -0.93 19.36
C PHE A 364 6.54 -0.61 17.91
N PHE A 365 5.85 -1.51 17.22
CA PHE A 365 5.30 -1.24 15.88
C PHE A 365 4.29 -0.07 15.92
N THR A 366 3.39 -0.08 16.90
CA THR A 366 2.39 0.99 17.06
C THR A 366 3.05 2.34 17.40
N ILE A 367 4.02 2.35 18.32
CA ILE A 367 4.78 3.56 18.69
C ILE A 367 5.57 4.09 17.48
N TYR A 368 6.22 3.21 16.72
CA TYR A 368 6.93 3.59 15.51
C TYR A 368 5.98 4.28 14.50
N HIS A 369 4.78 3.74 14.28
CA HIS A 369 3.82 4.38 13.39
C HIS A 369 3.22 5.67 13.92
N LEU A 370 3.10 5.83 15.24
CA LEU A 370 2.79 7.12 15.85
C LEU A 370 3.89 8.15 15.56
N LEU A 371 5.17 7.77 15.67
CA LEU A 371 6.29 8.64 15.33
C LEU A 371 6.33 9.01 13.85
N VAL A 372 6.12 8.03 12.95
CA VAL A 372 6.01 8.26 11.51
C VAL A 372 4.84 9.19 11.19
N LEU A 373 3.68 8.99 11.81
CA LEU A 373 2.50 9.84 11.66
C LEU A 373 2.79 11.29 12.05
N ILE A 374 3.40 11.49 13.23
CA ILE A 374 3.79 12.82 13.73
C ILE A 374 4.83 13.45 12.79
N SER A 375 5.85 12.69 12.40
CA SER A 375 6.90 13.17 11.49
C SER A 375 6.33 13.60 10.14
N SER A 376 5.46 12.79 9.52
CA SER A 376 4.82 13.09 8.23
C SER A 376 3.93 14.33 8.32
N PHE A 377 3.22 14.50 9.44
CA PHE A 377 2.37 15.68 9.67
C PHE A 377 3.17 16.98 9.87
N LEU A 378 4.36 16.90 10.50
CA LEU A 378 5.24 18.05 10.79
C LEU A 378 6.25 18.33 9.68
N CYS A 379 6.42 17.43 8.73
CA CYS A 379 7.34 17.58 7.61
C CYS A 379 7.12 18.88 6.78
N PRO A 380 5.87 19.30 6.49
CA PRO A 380 5.62 20.57 5.81
C PRO A 380 6.18 21.78 6.56
N THR A 381 6.10 21.80 7.90
CA THR A 381 6.73 22.84 8.74
C THR A 381 8.25 22.84 8.55
N GLY A 382 8.89 21.67 8.63
CA GLY A 382 10.35 21.55 8.47
C GLY A 382 10.83 22.05 7.11
N VAL A 383 10.15 21.67 6.04
CA VAL A 383 10.49 22.10 4.67
C VAL A 383 10.14 23.57 4.42
N PHE A 384 9.07 24.08 5.04
CA PHE A 384 8.77 25.50 5.01
C PHE A 384 9.91 26.34 5.63
N LEU A 385 10.42 25.93 6.79
CA LEU A 385 11.54 26.62 7.43
C LEU A 385 12.85 26.46 6.66
N LEU A 386 13.08 25.29 6.06
CA LEU A 386 14.20 25.08 5.14
C LEU A 386 14.16 26.10 3.99
N LEU A 387 13.00 26.31 3.37
CA LEU A 387 12.84 27.29 2.29
C LEU A 387 13.06 28.74 2.75
N VAL A 388 12.61 29.10 3.95
CA VAL A 388 12.87 30.42 4.54
C VAL A 388 14.37 30.63 4.70
N HIS A 389 15.08 29.63 5.22
CA HIS A 389 16.52 29.70 5.40
C HIS A 389 17.28 29.74 4.07
N SER A 390 16.89 28.89 3.12
CA SER A 390 17.41 28.90 1.75
C SER A 390 17.28 30.27 1.08
N PHE A 391 16.12 30.91 1.23
CA PHE A 391 15.89 32.25 0.68
C PHE A 391 16.78 33.31 1.35
N ALA A 392 16.89 33.27 2.69
CA ALA A 392 17.74 34.18 3.44
C ALA A 392 19.21 34.11 2.99
N ILE A 393 19.73 32.90 2.78
CA ILE A 393 21.09 32.66 2.29
C ILE A 393 21.26 33.16 0.86
N VAL A 394 20.42 32.70 -0.07
CA VAL A 394 20.61 32.93 -1.51
C VAL A 394 20.42 34.40 -1.88
N PHE A 395 19.51 35.11 -1.21
CA PHE A 395 19.20 36.52 -1.51
C PHE A 395 19.75 37.51 -0.48
N HIS A 396 20.55 37.04 0.48
CA HIS A 396 21.13 37.86 1.55
C HIS A 396 20.09 38.72 2.29
N GLN A 397 18.92 38.13 2.58
CA GLN A 397 17.81 38.80 3.27
C GLN A 397 17.72 38.37 4.73
N ASP A 398 17.09 39.20 5.57
CA ASP A 398 16.81 38.81 6.95
C ASP A 398 15.78 37.66 7.00
N GLY A 399 15.81 36.91 8.10
CA GLY A 399 14.92 35.77 8.29
C GLY A 399 13.44 36.14 8.33
N GLY A 400 13.10 37.33 8.84
CA GLY A 400 11.72 37.81 8.91
C GLY A 400 11.15 38.13 7.54
N THR A 401 11.91 38.80 6.68
CA THR A 401 11.52 39.06 5.29
C THR A 401 11.39 37.75 4.51
N SER A 402 12.36 36.85 4.66
CA SER A 402 12.33 35.51 4.03
C SER A 402 11.10 34.70 4.46
N MET A 403 10.75 34.77 5.74
CA MET A 403 9.55 34.15 6.32
C MET A 403 8.27 34.70 5.69
N ARG A 404 8.13 36.03 5.58
CA ARG A 404 6.95 36.67 4.99
C ARG A 404 6.77 36.31 3.52
N VAL A 405 7.85 36.30 2.74
CA VAL A 405 7.81 35.94 1.31
C VAL A 405 7.38 34.49 1.13
N ASN A 406 7.96 33.56 1.89
CA ASN A 406 7.61 32.16 1.78
C ASN A 406 6.18 31.87 2.29
N ALA A 407 5.77 32.52 3.39
CA ALA A 407 4.41 32.45 3.91
C ALA A 407 3.40 32.93 2.88
N LEU A 408 3.69 34.03 2.17
CA LEU A 408 2.85 34.55 1.10
C LEU A 408 2.73 33.54 -0.05
N ALA A 409 3.85 32.98 -0.53
CA ALA A 409 3.83 32.01 -1.63
C ALA A 409 2.98 30.77 -1.30
N VAL A 410 3.17 30.18 -0.12
CA VAL A 410 2.40 29.01 0.33
C VAL A 410 0.93 29.37 0.59
N SER A 411 0.65 30.54 1.16
CA SER A 411 -0.73 31.00 1.37
C SER A 411 -1.46 31.21 0.05
N CYS A 412 -0.81 31.81 -0.95
CA CYS A 412 -1.35 31.93 -2.30
C CYS A 412 -1.66 30.55 -2.91
N PHE A 413 -0.77 29.58 -2.74
CA PHE A 413 -1.03 28.21 -3.20
C PHE A 413 -2.23 27.56 -2.49
N ILE A 414 -2.35 27.73 -1.17
CA ILE A 414 -3.52 27.27 -0.40
C ILE A 414 -4.81 27.91 -0.91
N VAL A 415 -4.80 29.22 -1.20
CA VAL A 415 -5.95 29.93 -1.79
C VAL A 415 -6.29 29.33 -3.16
N VAL A 416 -5.30 29.07 -4.01
CA VAL A 416 -5.53 28.38 -5.30
C VAL A 416 -6.17 27.00 -5.09
N CYS A 417 -5.69 26.21 -4.13
CA CYS A 417 -6.29 24.92 -3.80
C CYS A 417 -7.73 25.01 -3.24
N CYS A 418 -8.08 26.11 -2.59
CA CYS A 418 -9.44 26.33 -2.08
C CYS A 418 -10.45 26.67 -3.18
N PHE A 419 -10.05 27.49 -4.17
CA PHE A 419 -10.99 28.19 -5.04
C PHE A 419 -10.83 27.89 -6.53
N CYS A 420 -9.68 27.40 -6.99
CA CYS A 420 -9.43 27.18 -8.42
C CYS A 420 -9.70 25.74 -8.85
N ASN A 421 -9.90 25.54 -10.15
CA ASN A 421 -10.04 24.20 -10.72
C ASN A 421 -8.72 23.40 -10.63
N ARG A 422 -8.81 22.07 -10.76
CA ARG A 422 -7.67 21.16 -10.66
C ARG A 422 -6.52 21.54 -11.61
N ARG A 423 -6.84 21.97 -12.83
CA ARG A 423 -5.84 22.38 -13.83
C ARG A 423 -4.98 23.55 -13.34
N ILE A 424 -5.59 24.60 -12.80
CA ILE A 424 -4.88 25.76 -12.25
C ILE A 424 -4.09 25.35 -11.01
N GLN A 425 -4.66 24.52 -10.13
CA GLN A 425 -3.94 24.02 -8.94
C GLN A 425 -2.65 23.27 -9.33
N LEU A 426 -2.73 22.35 -10.29
CA LEU A 426 -1.56 21.60 -10.78
C LEU A 426 -0.55 22.53 -11.47
N MET A 427 -1.01 23.51 -12.24
CA MET A 427 -0.12 24.51 -12.88
C MET A 427 0.62 25.37 -11.85
N SER A 428 -0.06 25.83 -10.80
CA SER A 428 0.57 26.55 -9.69
C SER A 428 1.56 25.68 -8.92
N ALA A 429 1.20 24.41 -8.66
CA ALA A 429 2.10 23.45 -8.02
C ALA A 429 3.36 23.20 -8.86
N LYS A 430 3.22 23.06 -10.19
CA LYS A 430 4.35 22.92 -11.13
C LYS A 430 5.28 24.13 -11.05
N LEU A 431 4.74 25.35 -11.15
CA LEU A 431 5.53 26.58 -11.12
C LEU A 431 6.31 26.72 -9.80
N LEU A 432 5.62 26.56 -8.67
CA LEU A 432 6.25 26.62 -7.34
C LEU A 432 7.28 25.51 -7.14
N SER A 433 7.05 24.31 -7.69
CA SER A 433 8.00 23.20 -7.62
C SER A 433 9.32 23.54 -8.33
N VAL A 434 9.26 24.16 -9.50
CA VAL A 434 10.46 24.60 -10.23
C VAL A 434 11.18 25.69 -9.45
N MET A 435 10.46 26.71 -8.96
CA MET A 435 11.04 27.81 -8.20
C MET A 435 11.73 27.33 -6.91
N TYR A 436 11.04 26.50 -6.12
CA TYR A 436 11.61 25.95 -4.89
C TYR A 436 12.71 24.93 -5.15
N GLY A 437 12.62 24.14 -6.22
CA GLY A 437 13.69 23.23 -6.61
C GLY A 437 15.00 23.95 -6.95
N LEU A 438 14.90 25.06 -7.71
CA LEU A 438 16.06 25.92 -7.99
C LEU A 438 16.63 26.54 -6.70
N LEU A 439 15.76 27.01 -5.80
CA LEU A 439 16.19 27.57 -4.52
C LEU A 439 16.95 26.55 -3.66
N ILE A 440 16.45 25.31 -3.56
CA ILE A 440 17.13 24.23 -2.85
C ILE A 440 18.46 23.87 -3.52
N LEU A 441 18.50 23.81 -4.85
CA LEU A 441 19.74 23.53 -5.59
C LEU A 441 20.81 24.60 -5.32
N SER A 442 20.45 25.88 -5.37
CA SER A 442 21.34 27.00 -5.02
C SER A 442 21.82 26.89 -3.57
N THR A 443 20.93 26.51 -2.65
CA THR A 443 21.28 26.33 -1.23
C THR A 443 22.30 25.22 -1.03
N ILE A 444 22.12 24.07 -1.71
CA ILE A 444 23.08 22.95 -1.64
C ILE A 444 24.47 23.40 -2.12
N ILE A 445 24.53 24.17 -3.22
CA ILE A 445 25.80 24.70 -3.74
C ILE A 445 26.47 25.63 -2.71
N VAL A 446 25.72 26.56 -2.11
CA VAL A 446 26.26 27.46 -1.09
C VAL A 446 26.75 26.68 0.13
N MET A 447 25.97 25.71 0.61
CA MET A 447 26.36 24.86 1.75
C MET A 447 27.65 24.07 1.48
N VAL A 448 27.83 23.56 0.25
CA VAL A 448 29.07 22.86 -0.13
C VAL A 448 30.26 23.82 -0.16
N VAL A 449 30.09 25.03 -0.71
CA VAL A 449 31.15 26.06 -0.72
C VAL A 449 31.54 26.47 0.71
N ASP A 450 30.57 26.68 1.59
CA ASP A 450 30.80 27.02 2.98
C ASP A 450 31.51 25.90 3.73
N LEU A 451 31.15 24.63 3.48
CA LEU A 451 31.83 23.47 4.04
C LEU A 451 33.32 23.45 3.67
N PHE A 452 33.68 23.76 2.42
CA PHE A 452 35.07 23.82 1.97
C PHE A 452 35.83 25.03 2.53
N ARG A 453 35.15 26.17 2.76
CA ARG A 453 35.77 27.40 3.28
C ARG A 453 36.00 27.36 4.78
N TYR A 454 35.03 26.88 5.54
CA TYR A 454 35.00 26.98 7.00
C TYR A 454 35.18 25.64 7.72
N GLY A 455 35.20 24.51 6.99
CA GLY A 455 35.38 23.18 7.56
C GLY A 455 34.15 22.61 8.28
N LEU A 456 34.24 21.34 8.68
CA LEU A 456 33.14 20.51 9.20
C LEU A 456 32.48 21.01 10.49
N ALA A 457 33.16 21.83 11.29
CA ALA A 457 32.76 22.17 12.67
C ALA A 457 32.39 23.65 12.89
N SER A 458 32.31 24.45 11.82
CA SER A 458 32.10 25.90 11.93
C SER A 458 30.65 26.31 12.16
N ASP A 459 29.67 25.47 11.81
CA ASP A 459 28.25 25.83 11.81
C ASP A 459 27.33 24.61 12.02
N LEU A 460 26.31 24.76 12.87
CA LEU A 460 25.30 23.74 13.17
C LEU A 460 24.56 23.27 11.90
N ARG A 461 24.46 24.14 10.89
CA ARG A 461 23.83 23.86 9.60
C ARG A 461 24.63 22.86 8.77
N SER A 462 25.93 23.08 8.67
CA SER A 462 26.87 22.19 8.00
C SER A 462 26.94 20.84 8.71
N LEU A 463 26.83 20.82 10.05
CA LEU A 463 26.77 19.59 10.84
C LEU A 463 25.53 18.74 10.51
N PHE A 464 24.34 19.35 10.43
CA PHE A 464 23.12 18.61 10.07
C PHE A 464 23.22 18.01 8.66
N PHE A 465 23.68 18.79 7.69
CA PHE A 465 23.91 18.29 6.32
C PHE A 465 24.88 17.10 6.31
N VAL A 466 25.99 17.20 7.04
CA VAL A 466 26.98 16.12 7.16
C VAL A 466 26.39 14.87 7.81
N VAL A 467 25.60 15.02 8.88
CA VAL A 467 24.93 13.88 9.55
C VAL A 467 23.98 13.17 8.59
N VAL A 468 23.17 13.92 7.84
CA VAL A 468 22.26 13.36 6.84
C VAL A 468 23.02 12.66 5.71
N MET A 469 24.07 13.28 5.18
CA MET A 469 24.92 12.67 4.15
C MET A 469 25.64 11.41 4.65
N HIS A 470 26.14 11.43 5.89
CA HIS A 470 26.77 10.27 6.52
C HIS A 470 25.77 9.13 6.72
N HIS A 471 24.56 9.44 7.17
CA HIS A 471 23.48 8.46 7.29
C HIS A 471 23.12 7.84 5.94
N LEU A 472 22.97 8.65 4.89
CA LEU A 472 22.71 8.13 3.54
C LEU A 472 23.85 7.24 3.04
N PHE A 473 25.10 7.65 3.26
CA PHE A 473 26.25 6.84 2.88
C PHE A 473 26.31 5.51 3.64
N PHE A 474 26.01 5.52 4.94
CA PHE A 474 25.90 4.32 5.76
C PHE A 474 24.83 3.37 5.22
N VAL A 475 23.65 3.88 4.87
CA VAL A 475 22.58 3.07 4.27
C VAL A 475 23.04 2.49 2.93
N VAL A 476 23.71 3.27 2.07
CA VAL A 476 24.23 2.78 0.78
C VAL A 476 25.25 1.65 0.97
N ILE A 477 26.12 1.71 1.98
CA ILE A 477 27.07 0.63 2.30
C ILE A 477 26.33 -0.68 2.62
N LEU A 478 25.17 -0.61 3.29
CA LEU A 478 24.36 -1.80 3.59
C LEU A 478 23.66 -2.40 2.35
N TYR A 479 23.71 -1.70 1.21
CA TYR A 479 23.08 -2.10 -0.06
C TYR A 479 24.07 -1.97 -1.25
N PRO A 480 25.18 -2.74 -1.26
CA PRO A 480 26.26 -2.55 -2.25
C PRO A 480 25.83 -2.82 -3.69
N MET A 481 24.81 -3.68 -3.91
CA MET A 481 24.27 -3.97 -5.24
C MET A 481 23.47 -2.80 -5.84
N GLU A 482 23.17 -1.77 -5.05
CA GLU A 482 22.31 -0.65 -5.43
C GLU A 482 23.02 0.70 -5.38
N VAL A 483 24.36 0.71 -5.30
CA VAL A 483 25.19 1.93 -5.29
C VAL A 483 24.96 2.79 -6.53
N THR A 484 24.58 2.18 -7.65
CA THR A 484 24.21 2.92 -8.88
C THR A 484 23.06 3.90 -8.67
N ASN A 485 22.18 3.63 -7.70
CA ASN A 485 21.04 4.49 -7.37
C ASN A 485 21.45 5.76 -6.61
N CYS A 486 22.70 5.92 -6.16
CA CYS A 486 23.17 7.17 -5.55
C CYS A 486 22.99 8.39 -6.46
N LYS A 487 22.98 8.19 -7.79
CA LYS A 487 22.71 9.26 -8.78
C LYS A 487 21.31 9.88 -8.62
N THR A 488 20.38 9.16 -7.98
CA THR A 488 18.99 9.60 -7.77
C THR A 488 18.80 10.44 -6.49
N ILE A 489 19.83 10.54 -5.64
CA ILE A 489 19.81 11.31 -4.38
C ILE A 489 19.56 12.80 -4.65
N LEU A 490 20.28 13.39 -5.61
CA LEU A 490 20.15 14.82 -5.89
C LEU A 490 18.74 15.20 -6.38
N PRO A 491 18.15 14.52 -7.39
CA PRO A 491 16.75 14.74 -7.77
C PRO A 491 15.77 14.63 -6.61
N PHE A 492 15.99 13.68 -5.69
CA PHE A 492 15.16 13.52 -4.50
C PHE A 492 15.23 14.75 -3.58
N TYR A 493 16.41 15.27 -3.27
CA TYR A 493 16.52 16.47 -2.43
C TYR A 493 15.97 17.73 -3.09
N VAL A 494 16.24 17.93 -4.39
CA VAL A 494 15.74 19.09 -5.15
C VAL A 494 14.22 19.12 -5.17
N THR A 495 13.56 17.96 -5.25
CA THR A 495 12.09 17.86 -5.24
C THR A 495 11.48 17.79 -3.84
N SER A 496 12.27 17.92 -2.77
CA SER A 496 11.76 17.87 -1.39
C SER A 496 10.66 18.91 -1.11
N PRO A 497 10.71 20.17 -1.60
CA PRO A 497 9.61 21.14 -1.44
C PRO A 497 8.32 20.68 -2.10
N THR A 498 8.42 20.09 -3.29
CA THR A 498 7.27 19.55 -4.01
C THR A 498 6.61 18.44 -3.22
N ARG A 499 7.40 17.48 -2.72
CA ARG A 499 6.88 16.22 -2.15
C ARG A 499 6.46 16.35 -0.69
N LEU A 500 7.12 17.21 0.08
CA LEU A 500 6.94 17.30 1.53
C LEU A 500 6.18 18.56 1.98
N LEU A 501 5.95 19.52 1.07
CA LEU A 501 5.16 20.73 1.36
C LEU A 501 3.99 20.91 0.38
N LEU A 502 4.27 21.07 -0.93
CA LEU A 502 3.22 21.36 -1.91
C LEU A 502 2.23 20.21 -2.08
N LEU A 503 2.73 18.98 -2.13
CA LEU A 503 1.92 17.80 -2.35
C LEU A 503 0.99 17.47 -1.16
N PRO A 504 1.44 17.51 0.13
CA PRO A 504 0.56 17.40 1.29
C PRO A 504 -0.53 18.48 1.29
N VAL A 505 -0.19 19.73 0.96
CA VAL A 505 -1.19 20.81 0.80
C VAL A 505 -2.20 20.42 -0.27
N PHE A 506 -1.76 20.16 -1.50
CA PHE A 506 -2.64 19.79 -2.60
C PHE A 506 -3.57 18.64 -2.23
N THR A 507 -3.03 17.60 -1.59
CA THR A 507 -3.76 16.38 -1.25
C THR A 507 -4.85 16.63 -0.22
N VAL A 508 -4.55 17.36 0.85
CA VAL A 508 -5.52 17.68 1.91
C VAL A 508 -6.70 18.50 1.36
N PHE A 509 -6.43 19.43 0.43
CA PHE A 509 -7.47 20.25 -0.20
C PHE A 509 -8.25 19.55 -1.33
N ASN A 510 -7.82 18.35 -1.75
CA ASN A 510 -8.47 17.55 -2.78
C ASN A 510 -8.90 16.14 -2.30
N ILE A 511 -9.05 15.94 -0.98
CA ILE A 511 -9.48 14.65 -0.41
C ILE A 511 -10.93 14.26 -0.77
N GLN A 512 -11.75 15.25 -1.15
CA GLN A 512 -13.14 15.05 -1.60
C GLN A 512 -13.23 14.39 -2.97
N ASP A 513 -12.17 14.49 -3.76
CA ASP A 513 -12.08 13.76 -5.01
C ASP A 513 -11.84 12.28 -4.67
N VAL A 514 -12.75 11.40 -5.09
CA VAL A 514 -12.64 9.95 -4.84
C VAL A 514 -12.45 9.15 -6.13
N THR A 515 -11.99 9.79 -7.21
CA THR A 515 -11.64 9.07 -8.45
C THR A 515 -10.45 8.15 -8.20
N TRP A 516 -10.48 6.96 -8.83
CA TRP A 516 -9.56 5.84 -8.60
C TRP A 516 -8.40 5.79 -9.63
N GLY A 517 -8.50 6.54 -10.74
CA GLY A 517 -7.53 6.54 -11.83
C GLY A 517 -6.41 7.57 -11.77
N THR A 518 -5.21 7.24 -12.29
CA THR A 518 -4.10 8.20 -12.48
C THR A 518 -4.13 8.89 -13.86
N ARG A 519 -4.59 8.15 -14.88
CA ARG A 519 -4.70 8.55 -16.29
C ARG A 519 -6.17 8.79 -16.65
N GLU A 520 -6.71 9.91 -16.22
CA GLU A 520 -8.08 10.28 -16.62
C GLU A 520 -8.08 10.82 -18.06
N THR A 521 -8.81 10.14 -18.96
CA THR A 521 -9.46 10.82 -20.07
C THR A 521 -10.52 11.75 -19.48
N GLN A 522 -10.59 12.99 -19.99
CA GLN A 522 -11.50 14.01 -19.46
C GLN A 522 -12.93 13.48 -19.42
N VAL A 523 -13.51 13.37 -18.22
CA VAL A 523 -14.95 13.20 -18.08
C VAL A 523 -15.62 14.45 -18.69
N PRO A 524 -16.67 14.31 -19.52
CA PRO A 524 -17.35 15.44 -20.13
C PRO A 524 -17.71 16.53 -19.10
N ASN A 525 -17.60 17.79 -19.53
CA ASN A 525 -17.63 19.02 -18.73
C ASN A 525 -18.83 19.20 -17.77
N GLU A 526 -19.88 18.39 -17.83
CA GLU A 526 -21.12 18.60 -17.08
C GLU A 526 -20.97 18.47 -15.54
N MET A 527 -19.96 17.75 -15.03
CA MET A 527 -19.65 17.72 -13.59
C MET A 527 -18.62 18.78 -13.15
N ASN A 528 -17.88 19.38 -14.08
CA ASN A 528 -16.88 20.41 -13.77
C ASN A 528 -17.49 21.81 -13.54
N GLU A 529 -18.76 22.03 -13.91
CA GLU A 529 -19.42 23.33 -13.78
C GLU A 529 -20.06 23.60 -12.41
N ARG A 530 -20.02 22.66 -11.46
CA ARG A 530 -20.60 22.85 -10.11
C ARG A 530 -19.59 22.70 -8.96
N THR A 531 -18.30 22.67 -9.27
CA THR A 531 -17.21 22.42 -8.30
C THR A 531 -16.81 23.64 -7.46
N SER A 532 -17.60 24.72 -7.46
CA SER A 532 -17.49 25.71 -6.39
C SER A 532 -18.23 25.19 -5.17
N CYS A 533 -17.50 24.60 -4.23
CA CYS A 533 -18.02 24.44 -2.88
C CYS A 533 -18.32 25.85 -2.37
N ASN A 534 -19.60 26.24 -2.32
CA ASN A 534 -19.99 27.54 -1.79
C ASN A 534 -19.37 27.64 -0.39
N PHE A 535 -18.48 28.62 -0.21
CA PHE A 535 -18.00 29.05 1.10
C PHE A 535 -19.20 29.63 1.86
N GLY A 536 -20.08 28.76 2.34
CA GLY A 536 -21.24 29.12 3.12
C GLY A 536 -20.78 29.67 4.46
N LYS A 537 -20.89 31.00 4.62
CA LYS A 537 -20.80 31.78 5.86
C LYS A 537 -20.44 30.96 7.11
N VAL A 538 -19.15 30.73 7.34
CA VAL A 538 -18.67 30.31 8.66
C VAL A 538 -18.79 31.54 9.55
N SER A 539 -19.80 31.52 10.43
CA SER A 539 -20.00 32.51 11.48
C SER A 539 -18.70 32.69 12.27
N LYS A 540 -18.34 33.96 12.55
CA LYS A 540 -17.22 34.38 13.39
C LYS A 540 -17.32 33.73 14.77
N THR A 541 -16.81 32.50 14.90
CA THR A 541 -16.77 31.79 16.16
C THR A 541 -15.32 31.59 16.54
N SER A 542 -14.98 31.96 17.77
CA SER A 542 -13.63 31.91 18.35
C SER A 542 -12.92 30.58 18.05
N LEU A 543 -11.62 30.66 17.71
CA LEU A 543 -10.71 29.53 17.42
C LEU A 543 -10.81 28.38 18.44
N ARG A 544 -11.07 28.68 19.72
CA ARG A 544 -11.28 27.66 20.77
C ARG A 544 -12.56 26.84 20.57
N THR A 545 -13.64 27.48 20.13
CA THR A 545 -14.93 26.83 19.82
C THR A 545 -14.83 25.99 18.55
N THR A 546 -14.08 26.47 17.55
CA THR A 546 -13.78 25.71 16.33
C THR A 546 -12.92 24.49 16.64
N TRP A 547 -11.89 24.61 17.48
CA TRP A 547 -11.08 23.47 17.91
C TRP A 547 -11.88 22.44 18.72
N ARG A 548 -12.71 22.88 19.68
CA ARG A 548 -13.61 21.97 20.42
C ARG A 548 -14.63 21.28 19.50
N LYS A 549 -15.18 21.99 18.51
CA LYS A 549 -16.07 21.41 17.50
C LYS A 549 -15.33 20.48 16.52
N VAL A 550 -14.08 20.79 16.15
CA VAL A 550 -13.25 19.92 15.30
C VAL A 550 -12.86 18.66 16.06
N VAL A 551 -12.46 18.78 17.33
CA VAL A 551 -12.15 17.64 18.20
C VAL A 551 -13.41 16.83 18.52
N SER A 552 -14.56 17.46 18.77
CA SER A 552 -15.82 16.74 18.99
C SER A 552 -16.32 16.08 17.71
N ASN A 553 -16.23 16.75 16.56
CA ASN A 553 -16.57 16.17 15.26
C ASN A 553 -15.58 15.08 14.86
N MET A 554 -14.29 15.21 15.16
CA MET A 554 -13.32 14.14 14.99
C MET A 554 -13.66 12.98 15.91
N LYS A 555 -13.93 13.20 17.19
CA LYS A 555 -14.38 12.15 18.11
C LYS A 555 -15.68 11.49 17.65
N GLN A 556 -16.60 12.24 17.06
CA GLN A 556 -17.88 11.74 16.55
C GLN A 556 -17.74 11.00 15.22
N ILE A 557 -16.86 11.45 14.31
CA ILE A 557 -16.50 10.72 13.09
C ILE A 557 -15.72 9.46 13.49
N ILE A 558 -14.77 9.57 14.41
CA ILE A 558 -14.03 8.45 14.99
C ILE A 558 -14.94 7.53 15.83
N SER A 559 -16.11 7.98 16.31
CA SER A 559 -17.06 7.07 16.97
C SER A 559 -18.00 6.41 15.97
N ASN A 560 -18.48 7.16 14.97
CA ASN A 560 -19.47 6.68 14.00
C ASN A 560 -18.85 5.81 12.91
N SER A 561 -17.68 6.20 12.40
CA SER A 561 -16.90 5.39 11.46
C SER A 561 -16.30 4.14 12.09
N TYR A 562 -16.34 4.08 13.43
CA TYR A 562 -15.91 2.95 14.25
C TYR A 562 -17.08 2.38 15.05
N GLY A 563 -18.30 2.45 14.52
CA GLY A 563 -19.39 1.58 14.99
C GLY A 563 -18.85 0.16 15.13
N ASP A 564 -19.20 -0.49 16.25
CA ASP A 564 -18.59 -1.73 16.75
C ASP A 564 -17.98 -2.56 15.63
N VAL A 565 -16.67 -2.85 15.74
CA VAL A 565 -16.06 -3.94 14.98
C VAL A 565 -17.06 -5.08 15.10
N PRO A 566 -17.67 -5.56 13.99
CA PRO A 566 -18.68 -6.60 14.09
C PRO A 566 -18.05 -7.68 14.94
N LYS A 567 -18.70 -8.04 16.05
CA LYS A 567 -18.21 -9.10 16.93
C LYS A 567 -17.95 -10.29 16.03
N PHE A 568 -16.68 -10.55 15.75
CA PHE A 568 -16.32 -11.64 14.91
C PHE A 568 -16.64 -12.88 15.73
N THR A 569 -17.79 -13.48 15.44
CA THR A 569 -18.17 -14.76 16.00
C THR A 569 -17.01 -15.71 15.69
N LYS A 570 -16.41 -16.29 16.74
CA LYS A 570 -15.48 -17.42 16.60
C LYS A 570 -16.25 -18.51 15.87
N THR A 571 -16.13 -18.61 14.56
CA THR A 571 -16.55 -19.81 13.84
C THR A 571 -15.44 -20.82 14.02
N SER A 572 -15.59 -21.61 15.09
CA SER A 572 -14.98 -22.91 15.25
C SER A 572 -15.18 -23.75 13.98
N SER A 573 -14.07 -24.05 13.29
CA SER A 573 -13.71 -25.32 12.64
C SER A 573 -14.73 -26.16 11.86
N ASN A 574 -15.93 -25.67 11.55
CA ASN A 574 -16.92 -26.31 10.68
C ASN A 574 -17.75 -25.21 10.01
N LEU A 575 -17.22 -24.61 8.94
CA LEU A 575 -17.92 -23.58 8.16
C LEU A 575 -18.65 -24.25 6.99
N ASN A 576 -19.88 -24.71 7.26
CA ASN A 576 -20.90 -24.84 6.22
C ASN A 576 -21.32 -23.42 5.80
N PHE A 577 -20.58 -22.83 4.86
CA PHE A 577 -21.00 -21.59 4.22
C PHE A 577 -22.13 -21.93 3.24
N ILE A 578 -23.23 -21.18 3.32
CA ILE A 578 -24.54 -21.40 2.67
C ILE A 578 -25.47 -22.34 3.48
N GLU A 579 -26.09 -21.81 4.54
CA GLU A 579 -27.47 -22.23 4.82
C GLU A 579 -28.32 -21.81 3.62
N ARG A 580 -28.87 -22.81 2.92
CA ARG A 580 -29.88 -22.63 1.88
C ARG A 580 -30.97 -21.71 2.43
N VAL A 581 -31.14 -20.53 1.83
CA VAL A 581 -32.31 -19.67 2.09
C VAL A 581 -33.56 -20.49 1.73
N PRO A 582 -34.44 -20.84 2.68
CA PRO A 582 -35.72 -21.44 2.37
C PRO A 582 -36.70 -20.31 2.06
N GLY A 583 -37.06 -20.14 0.79
CA GLY A 583 -38.03 -19.12 0.40
C GLY A 583 -37.80 -18.61 -1.00
N SER A 584 -38.05 -19.47 -1.98
CA SER A 584 -38.23 -19.10 -3.38
C SER A 584 -39.37 -18.08 -3.49
N TYR A 585 -39.04 -16.80 -3.61
CA TYR A 585 -39.91 -15.85 -4.30
C TYR A 585 -39.35 -15.71 -5.70
N CYS A 586 -39.89 -16.52 -6.60
CA CYS A 586 -39.77 -16.34 -8.04
C CYS A 586 -40.38 -14.98 -8.38
N ILE A 587 -39.55 -13.95 -8.50
CA ILE A 587 -39.90 -12.79 -9.31
C ILE A 587 -39.47 -13.18 -10.71
N GLU A 588 -40.44 -13.43 -11.59
CA GLU A 588 -40.22 -13.55 -13.02
C GLU A 588 -39.46 -12.31 -13.49
N VAL A 589 -38.15 -12.46 -13.71
CA VAL A 589 -37.38 -11.49 -14.48
C VAL A 589 -37.94 -11.60 -15.88
N GLY A 590 -38.74 -10.59 -16.25
CA GLY A 590 -39.35 -10.48 -17.55
C GLY A 590 -38.34 -10.78 -18.64
N ASN A 591 -38.74 -11.69 -19.52
CA ASN A 591 -37.98 -12.20 -20.65
C ASN A 591 -37.81 -11.07 -21.70
N THR A 592 -36.97 -10.07 -21.41
CA THR A 592 -36.55 -9.05 -22.37
C THR A 592 -35.27 -9.52 -23.05
N LYS A 593 -35.45 -10.11 -24.25
CA LYS A 593 -34.47 -10.36 -25.32
C LYS A 593 -33.04 -9.86 -25.01
N SER A 594 -32.24 -10.68 -24.36
CA SER A 594 -30.78 -10.58 -24.37
C SER A 594 -30.25 -11.37 -25.56
N SER A 595 -30.45 -10.82 -26.76
CA SER A 595 -29.89 -11.37 -28.00
C SER A 595 -29.58 -10.21 -28.95
N GLU A 596 -28.59 -9.41 -28.59
CA GLU A 596 -27.91 -8.56 -29.56
C GLU A 596 -26.42 -8.91 -29.54
N LEU A 597 -26.02 -9.43 -30.69
CA LEU A 597 -24.80 -10.14 -31.03
C LEU A 597 -23.51 -9.43 -30.57
N MET A 598 -22.54 -10.21 -30.10
CA MET A 598 -21.13 -9.89 -30.37
C MET A 598 -20.90 -10.06 -31.88
N GLU A 599 -20.55 -8.99 -32.57
CA GLU A 599 -20.31 -9.06 -34.01
C GLU A 599 -19.01 -9.83 -34.31
N HIS A 600 -19.13 -10.69 -35.32
CA HIS A 600 -18.35 -11.88 -35.61
C HIS A 600 -16.99 -11.61 -36.28
N ASN A 601 -16.32 -10.48 -36.00
CA ASN A 601 -15.19 -10.02 -36.82
C ASN A 601 -13.91 -9.61 -36.08
N ASP A 602 -13.78 -9.80 -34.76
CA ASP A 602 -12.55 -9.44 -34.04
C ASP A 602 -11.71 -10.63 -33.52
N THR A 603 -12.16 -11.88 -33.70
CA THR A 603 -11.35 -13.11 -33.66
C THR A 603 -12.08 -14.19 -34.47
N GLN A 604 -11.36 -15.11 -35.11
CA GLN A 604 -11.94 -16.16 -35.96
C GLN A 604 -13.10 -16.92 -35.28
N PRO A 605 -14.10 -17.43 -36.04
CA PRO A 605 -15.30 -18.06 -35.49
C PRO A 605 -14.95 -19.39 -34.78
N GLY A 606 -14.77 -19.33 -33.47
CA GLY A 606 -14.61 -20.49 -32.60
C GLY A 606 -15.56 -20.39 -31.41
N ASN A 607 -16.61 -21.24 -31.43
CA ASN A 607 -17.53 -21.60 -30.34
C ASN A 607 -17.58 -20.64 -29.13
N THR A 608 -18.53 -19.70 -29.14
CA THR A 608 -19.03 -19.10 -27.90
C THR A 608 -19.50 -20.23 -27.00
N SER A 609 -18.74 -20.46 -25.93
CA SER A 609 -19.05 -21.49 -24.93
C SER A 609 -19.59 -20.81 -23.70
N PHE A 610 -20.54 -21.46 -23.03
CA PHE A 610 -21.14 -20.94 -21.81
C PHE A 610 -20.43 -21.54 -20.59
N ILE A 611 -20.33 -20.76 -19.51
CA ILE A 611 -19.91 -21.27 -18.20
C ILE A 611 -20.95 -22.28 -17.67
N SER A 612 -20.56 -23.10 -16.69
CA SER A 612 -21.49 -24.03 -16.05
C SER A 612 -22.63 -23.26 -15.36
N ASN A 613 -23.79 -23.90 -15.22
CA ASN A 613 -24.94 -23.29 -14.53
C ASN A 613 -24.60 -22.91 -13.08
N GLU A 614 -23.81 -23.73 -12.39
CA GLU A 614 -23.33 -23.46 -11.03
C GLU A 614 -22.44 -22.22 -10.97
N GLU A 615 -21.50 -22.08 -11.92
CA GLU A 615 -20.63 -20.91 -11.99
C GLU A 615 -21.43 -19.64 -12.35
N SER A 616 -22.39 -19.76 -13.28
CA SER A 616 -23.29 -18.66 -13.65
C SER A 616 -24.14 -18.17 -12.48
N GLN A 617 -24.67 -19.09 -11.69
CA GLN A 617 -25.42 -18.78 -10.48
C GLN A 617 -24.53 -18.10 -9.43
N PHE A 618 -23.33 -18.62 -9.20
CA PHE A 618 -22.35 -18.00 -8.31
C PHE A 618 -22.08 -16.54 -8.68
N TRP A 619 -21.78 -16.27 -9.96
CA TRP A 619 -21.52 -14.91 -10.42
C TRP A 619 -22.74 -14.01 -10.25
N SER A 620 -23.93 -14.50 -10.56
CA SER A 620 -25.17 -13.75 -10.39
C SER A 620 -25.41 -13.36 -8.93
N ASP A 621 -25.13 -14.25 -7.98
CA ASP A 621 -25.31 -14.01 -6.55
C ASP A 621 -24.26 -13.04 -5.99
N ILE A 622 -22.99 -13.19 -6.37
CA ILE A 622 -21.92 -12.26 -5.96
C ILE A 622 -22.13 -10.87 -6.56
N ILE A 623 -22.57 -10.77 -7.82
CA ILE A 623 -22.93 -9.50 -8.43
C ILE A 623 -24.06 -8.87 -7.63
N ARG A 624 -25.16 -9.58 -7.38
CA ARG A 624 -26.28 -9.04 -6.59
C ARG A 624 -25.85 -8.57 -5.20
N LYS A 625 -24.96 -9.32 -4.52
CA LYS A 625 -24.57 -9.05 -3.14
C LYS A 625 -23.56 -7.91 -3.00
N TYR A 626 -22.52 -7.87 -3.84
CA TYR A 626 -21.38 -6.96 -3.66
C TYR A 626 -21.01 -6.14 -4.90
N LEU A 627 -21.25 -6.68 -6.11
CA LEU A 627 -20.66 -6.11 -7.34
C LEU A 627 -21.68 -5.42 -8.27
N HIS A 628 -22.96 -5.34 -7.89
CA HIS A 628 -24.00 -4.69 -8.68
C HIS A 628 -23.66 -3.21 -8.86
N PRO A 629 -23.72 -2.66 -10.08
CA PRO A 629 -23.49 -1.24 -10.33
C PRO A 629 -24.35 -0.42 -9.38
N ILE A 630 -23.73 0.41 -8.53
CA ILE A 630 -24.54 1.24 -7.65
C ILE A 630 -25.14 2.34 -8.53
N ASP A 631 -26.41 2.22 -8.87
CA ASP A 631 -27.25 3.35 -9.27
C ASP A 631 -27.42 4.23 -8.03
N ILE A 632 -26.36 4.97 -7.68
CA ILE A 632 -26.43 5.87 -6.54
C ILE A 632 -27.44 6.94 -6.95
N ASN A 633 -28.64 6.89 -6.33
CA ASN A 633 -29.62 7.97 -6.40
C ASN A 633 -28.88 9.31 -6.29
N LYS A 634 -29.21 10.27 -7.16
CA LYS A 634 -28.59 11.59 -7.21
C LYS A 634 -28.49 12.25 -5.83
N GLU A 635 -29.47 11.98 -4.97
CA GLU A 635 -29.51 12.43 -3.57
C GLU A 635 -28.41 11.79 -2.70
N ASN A 636 -28.20 10.47 -2.80
CA ASN A 636 -27.11 9.77 -2.10
C ASN A 636 -25.72 10.20 -2.60
N LYS A 637 -25.55 10.42 -3.92
CA LYS A 637 -24.29 10.97 -4.48
C LYS A 637 -23.99 12.33 -3.88
N MET A 638 -25.02 13.19 -3.80
CA MET A 638 -24.88 14.53 -3.25
C MET A 638 -24.58 14.51 -1.75
N LYS A 639 -25.20 13.60 -0.98
CA LYS A 639 -24.91 13.42 0.44
C LYS A 639 -23.45 13.02 0.68
N VAL A 640 -22.98 11.97 0.00
CA VAL A 640 -21.58 11.51 0.11
C VAL A 640 -20.61 12.61 -0.29
N TYR A 641 -20.90 13.33 -1.38
CA TYR A 641 -20.08 14.47 -1.81
C TYR A 641 -20.00 15.58 -0.75
N ASN A 642 -21.14 15.96 -0.16
CA ASN A 642 -21.18 16.97 0.90
C ASN A 642 -20.39 16.53 2.16
N ASP A 643 -20.51 15.26 2.53
CA ASP A 643 -19.76 14.69 3.66
C ASP A 643 -18.24 14.65 3.37
N LEU A 644 -17.84 14.34 2.13
CA LEU A 644 -16.45 14.42 1.67
C LEU A 644 -15.92 15.86 1.68
N CYS A 645 -16.73 16.85 1.28
CA CYS A 645 -16.38 18.26 1.40
C CYS A 645 -16.22 18.68 2.87
N ARG A 646 -17.08 18.18 3.77
CA ARG A 646 -16.94 18.41 5.22
C ARG A 646 -15.64 17.78 5.76
N LEU A 647 -15.30 16.58 5.29
CA LEU A 647 -14.06 15.89 5.65
C LEU A 647 -12.83 16.70 5.22
N ARG A 648 -12.84 17.25 3.99
CA ARG A 648 -11.81 18.19 3.51
C ARG A 648 -11.61 19.33 4.50
N TYR A 649 -12.67 20.01 4.93
CA TYR A 649 -12.53 21.15 5.84
C TYR A 649 -11.90 20.76 7.18
N ILE A 650 -12.23 19.57 7.70
CA ILE A 650 -11.66 19.06 8.94
C ILE A 650 -10.15 18.81 8.76
N PHE A 651 -9.78 18.04 7.73
CA PHE A 651 -8.38 17.72 7.46
C PHE A 651 -7.54 18.98 7.17
N ALA A 652 -8.06 19.91 6.35
CA ALA A 652 -7.41 21.18 6.04
C ALA A 652 -7.23 22.06 7.27
N SER A 653 -8.25 22.15 8.14
CA SER A 653 -8.16 22.94 9.37
C SER A 653 -7.11 22.38 10.32
N VAL A 654 -7.09 21.06 10.53
CA VAL A 654 -6.09 20.40 11.37
C VAL A 654 -4.70 20.59 10.79
N PHE A 655 -4.53 20.41 9.49
CA PHE A 655 -3.26 20.58 8.79
C PHE A 655 -2.70 22.00 8.92
N ILE A 656 -3.51 23.04 8.62
CA ILE A 656 -3.09 24.45 8.70
C ILE A 656 -2.81 24.86 10.15
N ILE A 657 -3.70 24.55 11.08
CA ILE A 657 -3.54 24.95 12.49
C ILE A 657 -2.31 24.26 13.08
N GLY A 658 -2.15 22.95 12.82
CA GLY A 658 -1.03 22.17 13.31
C GLY A 658 0.30 22.69 12.80
N ASN A 659 0.48 22.77 11.47
CA ASN A 659 1.73 23.26 10.90
C ASN A 659 1.96 24.74 11.21
N GLY A 660 0.93 25.58 11.15
CA GLY A 660 1.01 27.01 11.50
C GLY A 660 1.43 27.24 12.96
N PHE A 661 0.96 26.42 13.89
CA PHE A 661 1.38 26.47 15.30
C PHE A 661 2.88 26.19 15.47
N PHE A 662 3.40 25.14 14.81
CA PHE A 662 4.84 24.83 14.89
C PHE A 662 5.69 25.88 14.17
N ILE A 663 5.24 26.42 13.04
CA ILE A 663 5.89 27.56 12.38
C ILE A 663 5.93 28.76 13.35
N TYR A 664 4.83 29.09 14.00
CA TYR A 664 4.77 30.20 14.97
C TYR A 664 5.74 30.01 16.14
N LEU A 665 5.81 28.81 16.72
CA LEU A 665 6.76 28.51 17.80
C LEU A 665 8.23 28.62 17.36
N LEU A 666 8.52 28.29 16.09
CA LEU A 666 9.88 28.32 15.56
C LEU A 666 10.28 29.68 14.95
N ALA A 667 9.31 30.51 14.57
CA ALA A 667 9.54 31.79 13.89
C ALA A 667 10.47 32.78 14.65
N PRO A 668 10.37 32.97 15.98
CA PRO A 668 11.26 33.87 16.72
C PRO A 668 12.75 33.50 16.57
N LYS A 669 13.04 32.20 16.45
CA LYS A 669 14.42 31.69 16.29
C LYS A 669 15.00 31.92 14.90
N VAL A 670 14.13 32.17 13.91
CA VAL A 670 14.50 32.49 12.53
C VAL A 670 14.79 33.99 12.37
N GLY A 671 14.31 34.85 13.27
CA GLY A 671 14.65 36.28 13.25
C GLY A 671 16.10 36.57 13.65
N ASN A 672 16.70 35.70 14.48
CA ASN A 672 18.06 35.82 15.01
C ASN A 672 19.11 35.07 14.14
N ILE A 673 18.93 35.02 12.81
CA ILE A 673 19.85 34.30 11.90
C ILE A 673 21.30 34.84 11.94
N SER A 674 21.51 36.05 12.48
CA SER A 674 22.84 36.63 12.74
C SER A 674 23.46 36.23 14.09
N SER A 675 22.75 35.55 15.00
CA SER A 675 23.24 35.26 16.37
C SER A 675 23.06 33.82 16.86
N VAL A 676 22.87 32.83 15.98
CA VAL A 676 22.93 31.40 16.40
C VAL A 676 24.38 30.92 16.55
N VAL A 677 25.35 31.83 16.52
CA VAL A 677 26.67 31.62 17.07
C VAL A 677 26.72 32.42 18.38
N TYR A 678 26.93 31.72 19.50
CA TYR A 678 27.05 32.25 20.86
C TYR A 678 25.75 32.72 21.54
N ASP A 679 24.99 31.79 22.11
CA ASP A 679 24.75 31.90 23.55
C ASP A 679 24.40 30.54 24.15
N VAL A 680 25.34 29.96 24.90
CA VAL A 680 25.14 28.76 25.74
C VAL A 680 24.88 29.19 27.19
N ASP A 681 24.86 30.50 27.49
CA ASP A 681 24.75 31.00 28.87
C ASP A 681 23.33 31.42 29.29
N ASP A 682 22.34 31.38 28.40
CA ASP A 682 20.97 31.71 28.81
C ASP A 682 20.31 30.52 29.52
N LYS A 683 20.48 30.49 30.85
CA LYS A 683 19.84 29.58 31.82
C LYS A 683 18.34 29.82 31.96
N GLY A 684 17.63 29.96 30.84
CA GLY A 684 16.17 29.96 30.76
C GLY A 684 15.73 28.74 29.97
N SER A 685 15.32 27.66 30.66
CA SER A 685 14.65 26.54 30.01
C SER A 685 13.25 26.97 29.57
N ASP A 686 13.17 27.74 28.49
CA ASP A 686 11.91 28.18 27.92
C ASP A 686 11.21 26.98 27.29
N VAL A 687 10.01 26.66 27.81
CA VAL A 687 9.17 25.56 27.35
C VAL A 687 8.92 25.66 25.83
N GLY A 688 8.87 26.88 25.28
CA GLY A 688 8.76 27.11 23.84
C GLY A 688 9.95 26.56 23.03
N THR A 689 11.16 26.58 23.61
CA THR A 689 12.37 26.07 22.96
C THR A 689 12.38 24.55 22.87
N ALA A 690 11.91 23.87 23.93
CA ALA A 690 11.79 22.42 23.95
C ALA A 690 10.70 21.91 22.97
N VAL A 691 9.55 22.59 22.91
CA VAL A 691 8.43 22.22 22.01
C VAL A 691 8.79 22.43 20.54
N GLY A 692 9.54 23.48 20.21
CA GLY A 692 10.00 23.74 18.83
C GLY A 692 10.94 22.67 18.28
N LEU A 693 11.69 21.95 19.13
CA LEU A 693 12.62 20.89 18.71
C LEU A 693 11.94 19.53 18.47
N ILE A 694 10.66 19.38 18.84
CA ILE A 694 9.91 18.12 18.69
C ILE A 694 9.96 17.55 17.26
N PRO A 695 9.73 18.30 16.17
CA PRO A 695 9.79 17.76 14.81
C PRO A 695 11.15 17.12 14.51
N PHE A 696 12.24 17.79 14.92
CA PHE A 696 13.60 17.31 14.70
C PHE A 696 13.89 16.04 15.50
N ILE A 697 13.54 16.04 16.79
CA ILE A 697 13.73 14.88 17.67
C ILE A 697 12.96 13.68 17.13
N VAL A 698 11.69 13.87 16.75
CA VAL A 698 10.85 12.79 16.21
C VAL A 698 11.46 12.22 14.92
N SER A 699 11.93 13.06 13.99
CA SER A 699 12.57 12.60 12.77
C SER A 699 13.89 11.86 13.04
N VAL A 700 14.74 12.36 13.95
CA VAL A 700 16.00 11.70 14.34
C VAL A 700 15.75 10.34 15.00
N VAL A 701 14.80 10.26 15.94
CA VAL A 701 14.43 8.99 16.58
C VAL A 701 13.87 8.00 15.55
N THR A 702 13.03 8.47 14.63
CA THR A 702 12.48 7.63 13.56
C THR A 702 13.58 7.07 12.66
N LEU A 703 14.52 7.92 12.22
CA LEU A 703 15.67 7.50 11.42
C LEU A 703 16.59 6.54 12.18
N PHE A 704 16.80 6.76 13.48
CA PHE A 704 17.59 5.87 14.32
C PHE A 704 16.97 4.47 14.40
N VAL A 705 15.66 4.38 14.70
CA VAL A 705 14.92 3.11 14.73
C VAL A 705 15.02 2.39 13.37
N GLN A 706 14.85 3.13 12.27
CA GLN A 706 14.99 2.58 10.93
C GLN A 706 16.40 2.05 10.66
N THR A 707 17.44 2.83 11.02
CA THR A 707 18.84 2.43 10.85
C THR A 707 19.14 1.13 11.60
N CYS A 708 18.77 1.05 12.88
CA CYS A 708 18.95 -0.15 13.69
C CYS A 708 18.25 -1.36 13.07
N ALA A 709 16.99 -1.21 12.65
CA ALA A 709 16.24 -2.31 12.05
C ALA A 709 16.89 -2.84 10.77
N VAL A 710 17.40 -1.95 9.92
CA VAL A 710 18.11 -2.34 8.69
C VAL A 710 19.40 -3.09 9.00
N THR A 711 20.19 -2.59 9.95
CA THR A 711 21.41 -3.26 10.40
C THR A 711 21.09 -4.66 10.93
N ILE A 712 20.04 -4.81 11.75
CA ILE A 712 19.58 -6.12 12.27
C ILE A 712 19.17 -7.04 11.12
N GLN A 713 18.33 -6.59 10.19
CA GLN A 713 17.87 -7.41 9.08
C GLN A 713 19.02 -7.86 8.18
N ARG A 714 19.99 -6.99 7.92
CA ARG A 714 21.19 -7.30 7.13
C ARG A 714 22.10 -8.28 7.85
N LEU A 715 22.31 -8.11 9.16
CA LEU A 715 23.07 -9.05 9.98
C LEU A 715 22.43 -10.44 9.99
N VAL A 716 21.11 -10.53 10.19
CA VAL A 716 20.36 -11.80 10.15
C VAL A 716 20.47 -12.46 8.78
N THR A 717 20.38 -11.68 7.70
CA THR A 717 20.54 -12.19 6.32
C THR A 717 21.95 -12.73 6.11
N PHE A 718 22.98 -11.98 6.55
CA PHE A 718 24.36 -12.40 6.48
C PHE A 718 24.60 -13.71 7.23
N LEU A 719 24.15 -13.79 8.50
CA LEU A 719 24.27 -14.99 9.31
C LEU A 719 23.58 -16.20 8.66
N ARG A 720 22.38 -16.03 8.09
CA ARG A 720 21.70 -17.11 7.36
C ARG A 720 22.50 -17.59 6.14
N CYS A 721 23.11 -16.67 5.39
CA CYS A 721 23.97 -17.04 4.27
C CYS A 721 25.22 -17.80 4.72
N VAL A 722 25.86 -17.37 5.82
CA VAL A 722 27.01 -18.07 6.40
C VAL A 722 26.63 -19.48 6.84
N VAL A 723 25.54 -19.60 7.62
CA VAL A 723 25.03 -20.90 8.09
C VAL A 723 24.71 -21.81 6.91
N ARG A 724 23.96 -21.33 5.90
CA ARG A 724 23.61 -22.13 4.72
C ARG A 724 24.86 -22.61 3.96
N ARG A 725 25.89 -21.77 3.83
CA ARG A 725 27.16 -22.12 3.17
C ARG A 725 28.01 -23.08 4.01
N MET A 726 27.92 -23.02 5.34
CA MET A 726 28.54 -24.01 6.22
C MET A 726 27.85 -25.37 6.04
N TYR A 727 26.53 -25.43 6.16
CA TYR A 727 25.74 -26.66 5.98
C TYR A 727 25.92 -27.28 4.60
N SER A 728 25.96 -26.49 3.52
CA SER A 728 26.21 -27.03 2.17
C SER A 728 27.60 -27.66 2.04
N ARG A 729 28.61 -27.13 2.75
CA ARG A 729 29.96 -27.71 2.79
C ARG A 729 30.04 -28.95 3.66
N THR A 730 29.32 -29.02 4.78
CA THR A 730 29.24 -30.23 5.61
C THR A 730 28.47 -31.35 4.92
N SER A 731 27.34 -31.03 4.26
CA SER A 731 26.58 -31.99 3.46
C SER A 731 27.39 -32.53 2.29
N TRP A 732 28.18 -31.68 1.61
CA TRP A 732 29.10 -32.11 0.56
C TRP A 732 30.17 -33.06 1.11
N ARG A 733 30.76 -32.76 2.28
CA ARG A 733 31.72 -33.67 2.94
C ARG A 733 31.12 -34.99 3.37
N ILE A 734 29.87 -35.03 3.85
CA ILE A 734 29.20 -36.27 4.29
C ILE A 734 28.80 -37.13 3.07
N SER A 735 28.49 -36.52 1.93
CA SER A 735 28.20 -37.26 0.68
C SER A 735 29.44 -37.82 -0.03
N HIS A 736 30.64 -37.44 0.40
CA HIS A 736 31.93 -37.83 -0.20
C HIS A 736 32.84 -38.61 0.78
N VAL A 737 32.28 -39.05 1.91
CA VAL A 737 32.84 -40.00 2.88
C VAL A 737 31.93 -41.20 2.89
#